data_AF-A0A1A8S0Y9-F1
#
_entry.id   AF-A0A1A8S0Y9-F1
#
_cell.length_a   1.000
_cell.length_b   1.000
_cell.length_c   1.000
_cell.angle_alpha   90.00
_cell.angle_beta   90.00
_cell.angle_gamma   90.00
#
_symmetry.space_group_name_H-M   'P 1'
#
loop_
_entity.id
_entity.type
_entity.pdbx_description
1 polymer ?
#
loop_
_entity_poly.entity_id
_entity_poly.type
_entity_poly.pdbx_seq_one_letter_code
_entity_poly.pdbx_strand_id
1 'polypeptide(L)'
;SLGRLEVDRVRLVEDDQDFPRLEINSRVVVQTIEGPERGTIIFCDLLPGNETLGYYVGVDMDNPIGDWDGVIDGKLLCSFASSEHTRLVPICDVMPEYSMQDQRLQKHSFAPRGSSDKLSSGQSKPKNKGLGHQCGSRSKSDFYYTLNGSSLDPPALSESKSTWYIDEVGEDPAKSLTDTPPEFNQSSPPSRVPPTSSLSSDNKFHSLPFSLNRKTVPNENISQGPISLSVQSVMGEQPEPPSPAAPPSPRPSTPPRGQPGLEVGSLVEVKENPPLCGVIRWVGLPPGLLEPLAGLELEEECPGCTDGTFKGTRYFTCPPKKALFVKLKCCRPDSRFPSLHHSSNPIERCNSIAFGGYLSEVVHENTPPRTENDGLDVMVGKKKGIQGHYNSCYLDSTLFCLFSFSSVLDTVLLRPRSKTDVEYYRETQELLRTEIVNPLRIHGYVCATKVMKLRRILEKVEAASGFTSEEKDPEEFLNILFHHILRVDPLLKLRSAGQKVQDCYFYQIFMDKKDKVGVPTIQQLLEWSFINSDLKFAEAPSCLIIQMPRFGKDFKMFNKIFPSLELDITDLLEDTPRECRICGGLALYECRDCYEDGDITAGKIKQFCEKCNTQVHLHPKRKTHRHSKLSVPKELQEGTGRQGSFPRQRMELFAVLCIETSHYVAFVKYGAADSAWLFFDSMADRDGGQNGFNIPQVSPCPEVEAYLKMTPEELHTLDPKSIQGQARRLLCDAYMCMYQSPTMSLYK
;
A
#
# COMPACT_ATOMS: atom_id res chain seq x y z
N SER A 1 20.49 45.95 -24.42
CA SER A 1 20.95 46.58 -23.16
C SER A 1 20.41 45.74 -22.02
N LEU A 2 21.20 45.38 -21.01
CA LEU A 2 20.71 44.56 -19.90
C LEU A 2 19.99 45.45 -18.86
N GLY A 3 18.71 45.19 -18.62
CA GLY A 3 18.04 45.57 -17.38
C GLY A 3 18.27 44.47 -16.34
N ARG A 4 18.78 44.83 -15.16
CA ARG A 4 18.86 43.90 -14.03
C ARG A 4 17.49 43.77 -13.39
N LEU A 5 17.04 42.54 -13.12
CA LEU A 5 16.11 42.30 -12.02
C LEU A 5 16.89 42.34 -10.71
N GLU A 6 16.31 43.00 -9.70
CA GLU A 6 16.94 43.28 -8.42
C GLU A 6 16.57 42.18 -7.42
N VAL A 7 17.57 41.50 -6.84
CA VAL A 7 17.37 40.30 -6.02
C VAL A 7 17.17 40.70 -4.56
N ASP A 8 15.92 40.82 -4.15
CA ASP A 8 15.58 41.07 -2.76
C ASP A 8 15.66 39.78 -1.93
N ARG A 9 16.40 39.81 -0.82
CA ARG A 9 16.74 38.61 -0.03
C ARG A 9 15.65 38.29 1.00
N VAL A 10 14.59 37.61 0.54
CA VAL A 10 13.67 36.90 1.43
C VAL A 10 14.39 35.73 2.11
N ARG A 11 14.04 35.43 3.35
CA ARG A 11 14.68 34.37 4.15
C ARG A 11 14.16 33.00 3.77
N LEU A 12 15.05 32.00 3.78
CA LEU A 12 14.66 30.60 3.82
C LEU A 12 13.79 30.35 5.06
N VAL A 13 12.62 29.76 4.82
CA VAL A 13 11.79 29.08 5.81
C VAL A 13 11.46 27.73 5.19
N GLU A 14 11.84 26.65 5.86
CA GLU A 14 11.40 25.30 5.50
C GLU A 14 9.97 25.15 6.05
N ASP A 15 8.99 25.06 5.15
CA ASP A 15 7.57 24.85 5.48
C ASP A 15 6.93 24.10 4.30
N ASP A 16 6.69 22.79 4.46
CA ASP A 16 5.98 21.98 3.47
C ASP A 16 4.51 22.41 3.45
N GLN A 17 4.15 23.29 2.51
CA GLN A 17 2.77 23.66 2.23
C GLN A 17 2.28 22.90 0.99
N ASP A 18 1.43 21.90 1.22
CA ASP A 18 0.78 21.12 0.17
C ASP A 18 -0.08 22.02 -0.74
N PHE A 19 0.46 22.36 -1.91
CA PHE A 19 -0.33 23.01 -2.96
C PHE A 19 -1.42 22.04 -3.46
N PRO A 20 -2.69 22.47 -3.59
CA PRO A 20 -3.74 21.65 -4.17
C PRO A 20 -3.33 21.10 -5.54
N ARG A 21 -3.64 19.84 -5.83
CA ARG A 21 -3.42 19.25 -7.16
C ARG A 21 -4.29 19.95 -8.20
N LEU A 22 -3.69 20.90 -8.91
CA LEU A 22 -4.29 21.65 -9.99
C LEU A 22 -4.30 20.81 -11.28
N GLU A 23 -5.41 20.15 -11.57
CA GLU A 23 -5.57 19.32 -12.77
C GLU A 23 -5.77 20.17 -14.03
N ILE A 24 -5.24 19.73 -15.17
CA ILE A 24 -5.45 20.39 -16.46
C ILE A 24 -6.95 20.38 -16.80
N ASN A 25 -7.46 21.49 -17.33
CA ASN A 25 -8.87 21.87 -17.50
C ASN A 25 -9.61 22.30 -16.21
N SER A 26 -8.93 22.39 -15.05
CA SER A 26 -9.53 22.97 -13.85
C SER A 26 -9.74 24.47 -13.98
N ARG A 27 -10.82 24.97 -13.35
CA ARG A 27 -11.14 26.38 -13.23
C ARG A 27 -10.40 27.03 -12.06
N VAL A 28 -9.78 28.18 -12.34
CA VAL A 28 -8.89 28.86 -11.38
C VAL A 28 -9.04 30.38 -11.40
N VAL A 29 -8.59 30.98 -10.30
CA VAL A 29 -8.37 32.41 -10.14
C VAL A 29 -6.85 32.63 -10.05
N VAL A 30 -6.31 33.47 -10.93
CA VAL A 30 -4.90 33.87 -10.96
C VAL A 30 -4.76 35.25 -10.34
N GLN A 31 -3.85 35.40 -9.38
CA GLN A 31 -3.62 36.70 -8.74
C GLN A 31 -2.68 37.56 -9.60
N THR A 32 -3.23 38.48 -10.38
CA THR A 32 -2.45 39.45 -11.17
C THR A 32 -2.16 40.72 -10.38
N ILE A 33 -1.33 41.60 -10.95
CA ILE A 33 -1.01 42.94 -10.42
C ILE A 33 -2.23 43.86 -10.43
N GLU A 34 -3.15 43.68 -11.39
CA GLU A 34 -4.35 44.52 -11.56
C GLU A 34 -5.58 43.97 -10.84
N GLY A 35 -5.62 42.64 -10.60
CA GLY A 35 -6.69 41.99 -9.83
C GLY A 35 -6.67 40.45 -9.88
N PRO A 36 -7.55 39.79 -9.11
CA PRO A 36 -7.79 38.36 -9.20
C PRO A 36 -8.60 38.04 -10.48
N GLU A 37 -7.94 37.48 -11.47
CA GLU A 37 -8.48 37.21 -12.81
C GLU A 37 -8.78 35.74 -13.02
N ARG A 38 -9.70 35.42 -13.93
CA ARG A 38 -10.25 34.05 -14.06
C ARG A 38 -9.75 33.35 -15.31
N GLY A 39 -9.61 32.03 -15.23
CA GLY A 39 -9.16 31.22 -16.36
C GLY A 39 -9.22 29.72 -16.12
N THR A 40 -8.65 28.98 -17.06
CA THR A 40 -8.68 27.51 -17.12
C THR A 40 -7.28 26.97 -17.36
N ILE A 41 -6.84 25.98 -16.60
CA ILE A 41 -5.47 25.46 -16.71
C ILE A 41 -5.30 24.66 -18.02
N ILE A 42 -4.30 25.00 -18.83
CA ILE A 42 -3.94 24.27 -20.06
C ILE A 42 -2.53 23.66 -20.01
N PHE A 43 -1.70 24.02 -19.02
CA PHE A 43 -0.36 23.49 -18.82
C PHE A 43 0.01 23.53 -17.33
N CYS A 44 0.75 22.52 -16.82
CA CYS A 44 1.31 22.52 -15.46
C CYS A 44 2.51 21.57 -15.41
N ASP A 45 3.74 22.11 -15.37
CA ASP A 45 4.99 21.32 -15.32
C ASP A 45 6.17 22.16 -14.80
N LEU A 46 7.35 21.55 -14.64
CA LEU A 46 8.61 22.23 -14.40
C LEU A 46 9.15 22.85 -15.70
N LEU A 47 9.73 24.06 -15.60
CA LEU A 47 10.25 24.75 -16.79
C LEU A 47 11.67 24.25 -17.15
N PRO A 48 11.96 23.98 -18.45
CA PRO A 48 13.27 23.51 -18.88
C PRO A 48 14.40 24.46 -18.44
N GLY A 49 15.44 23.91 -17.82
CA GLY A 49 16.61 24.68 -17.39
C GLY A 49 16.39 25.57 -16.15
N ASN A 50 15.20 25.56 -15.54
CA ASN A 50 14.88 26.38 -14.36
C ASN A 50 14.14 25.59 -13.26
N GLU A 51 14.43 24.29 -13.17
CA GLU A 51 13.83 23.30 -12.26
C GLU A 51 13.87 23.73 -10.77
N THR A 52 14.80 24.60 -10.38
CA THR A 52 14.93 25.16 -9.03
C THR A 52 13.87 26.22 -8.67
N LEU A 53 13.04 26.67 -9.60
CA LEU A 53 11.94 27.63 -9.34
C LEU A 53 10.58 26.96 -9.10
N GLY A 54 10.50 25.63 -9.18
CA GLY A 54 9.27 24.87 -8.95
C GLY A 54 8.31 24.84 -10.15
N TYR A 55 7.05 24.47 -9.88
CA TYR A 55 6.03 24.26 -10.90
C TYR A 55 5.45 25.57 -11.43
N TYR A 56 5.27 25.65 -12.74
CA TYR A 56 4.59 26.74 -13.43
C TYR A 56 3.33 26.23 -14.11
N VAL A 57 2.29 27.06 -14.06
CA VAL A 57 0.96 26.79 -14.58
C VAL A 57 0.68 27.75 -15.74
N GLY A 58 0.36 27.20 -16.90
CA GLY A 58 -0.17 27.95 -18.03
C GLY A 58 -1.69 27.97 -17.95
N VAL A 59 -2.26 29.16 -17.78
CA VAL A 59 -3.70 29.38 -17.64
C VAL A 59 -4.20 30.15 -18.84
N ASP A 60 -5.23 29.62 -19.50
CA ASP A 60 -5.98 30.33 -20.53
C ASP A 60 -7.01 31.24 -19.87
N MET A 61 -6.84 32.55 -20.04
CA MET A 61 -7.57 33.57 -19.27
C MET A 61 -8.88 33.97 -19.97
N ASP A 62 -9.95 34.13 -19.18
CA ASP A 62 -11.28 34.55 -19.66
C ASP A 62 -11.23 35.94 -20.32
N ASN A 63 -10.26 36.77 -19.92
CA ASN A 63 -9.95 38.09 -20.47
C ASN A 63 -8.65 38.06 -21.30
N PRO A 64 -8.50 38.92 -22.33
CA PRO A 64 -7.29 38.98 -23.17
C PRO A 64 -6.14 39.71 -22.43
N ILE A 65 -5.57 39.04 -21.43
CA ILE A 65 -4.46 39.51 -20.58
C ILE A 65 -3.29 38.50 -20.56
N GLY A 66 -3.22 37.67 -21.61
CA GLY A 66 -2.11 36.76 -21.83
C GLY A 66 -0.82 37.47 -22.22
N ASP A 67 0.29 36.77 -22.04
CA ASP A 67 1.62 37.16 -22.53
C ASP A 67 2.50 35.96 -22.90
N TRP A 68 1.92 34.74 -22.96
CA TRP A 68 2.64 33.51 -23.26
C TRP A 68 2.05 32.77 -24.47
N ASP A 69 2.90 32.51 -25.47
CA ASP A 69 2.56 31.83 -26.72
C ASP A 69 2.72 30.30 -26.66
N GLY A 70 3.03 29.75 -25.48
CA GLY A 70 3.31 28.34 -25.28
C GLY A 70 4.77 27.94 -25.45
N VAL A 71 5.67 28.87 -25.79
CA VAL A 71 7.11 28.64 -26.01
C VAL A 71 7.93 29.18 -24.83
N ILE A 72 8.99 28.47 -24.44
CA ILE A 72 10.02 28.97 -23.51
C ILE A 72 11.39 28.53 -24.02
N ASP A 73 12.36 29.45 -24.05
CA ASP A 73 13.74 29.22 -24.54
C ASP A 73 13.82 28.50 -25.91
N GLY A 74 12.87 28.81 -26.79
CA GLY A 74 12.76 28.22 -28.13
C GLY A 74 12.15 26.81 -28.18
N LYS A 75 11.73 26.25 -27.05
CA LYS A 75 11.02 24.96 -26.95
C LYS A 75 9.52 25.20 -26.77
N LEU A 76 8.69 24.64 -27.65
CA LEU A 76 7.23 24.60 -27.47
C LEU A 76 6.87 23.65 -26.31
N LEU A 77 6.09 24.15 -25.36
CA LEU A 77 5.61 23.40 -24.19
C LEU A 77 4.09 23.17 -24.23
N CYS A 78 3.32 24.13 -24.74
CA CYS A 78 1.87 23.99 -24.93
C CYS A 78 1.44 24.48 -26.32
N SER A 79 0.90 23.60 -27.15
CA SER A 79 0.40 23.93 -28.51
C SER A 79 -0.99 24.59 -28.54
N PHE A 80 -1.60 24.82 -27.38
CA PHE A 80 -2.93 25.42 -27.23
C PHE A 80 -2.89 26.85 -26.68
N ALA A 81 -1.70 27.33 -26.29
CA ALA A 81 -1.53 28.67 -25.75
C ALA A 81 -1.67 29.75 -26.84
N SER A 82 -2.17 30.91 -26.43
CA SER A 82 -2.31 32.11 -27.26
C SER A 82 -1.65 33.29 -26.57
N SER A 83 -0.76 34.01 -27.26
CA SER A 83 -0.06 35.19 -26.71
C SER A 83 -0.97 36.32 -26.23
N GLU A 84 -2.26 36.31 -26.59
CA GLU A 84 -3.25 37.32 -26.20
C GLU A 84 -4.10 36.88 -24.98
N HIS A 85 -4.23 35.57 -24.74
CA HIS A 85 -5.15 35.00 -23.73
C HIS A 85 -4.48 34.12 -22.69
N THR A 86 -3.40 33.43 -23.02
CA THR A 86 -2.72 32.51 -22.11
C THR A 86 -1.62 33.23 -21.34
N ARG A 87 -1.60 33.00 -20.02
CA ARG A 87 -0.63 33.55 -19.08
C ARG A 87 0.12 32.43 -18.37
N LEU A 88 1.43 32.57 -18.22
CA LEU A 88 2.27 31.61 -17.48
C LEU A 88 2.63 32.19 -16.11
N VAL A 89 2.32 31.47 -15.04
CA VAL A 89 2.50 31.92 -13.66
C VAL A 89 3.06 30.81 -12.76
N PRO A 90 3.80 31.13 -11.68
CA PRO A 90 4.12 30.17 -10.63
C PRO A 90 2.88 29.53 -10.03
N ILE A 91 2.97 28.27 -9.60
CA ILE A 91 1.83 27.54 -9.01
C ILE A 91 1.23 28.22 -7.76
N CYS A 92 2.02 29.02 -7.03
CA CYS A 92 1.56 29.76 -5.85
C CYS A 92 0.60 30.92 -6.16
N ASP A 93 0.57 31.41 -7.40
CA ASP A 93 -0.26 32.55 -7.81
C ASP A 93 -1.63 32.10 -8.36
N VAL A 94 -1.93 30.80 -8.27
CA VAL A 94 -3.12 30.15 -8.83
C VAL A 94 -3.94 29.47 -7.74
N MET A 95 -5.21 29.86 -7.61
CA MET A 95 -6.16 29.30 -6.64
C MET A 95 -7.33 28.60 -7.36
N PRO A 96 -7.86 27.46 -6.85
CA PRO A 96 -9.07 26.84 -7.39
C PRO A 96 -10.29 27.76 -7.31
N GLU A 97 -11.16 27.71 -8.33
CA GLU A 97 -12.41 28.51 -8.37
C GLU A 97 -13.51 27.88 -7.48
N TYR A 98 -13.53 28.24 -6.20
CA TYR A 98 -14.59 27.81 -5.26
C TYR A 98 -15.91 28.59 -5.44
N SER A 99 -17.04 27.89 -5.34
CA SER A 99 -18.37 28.49 -5.45
C SER A 99 -18.73 29.37 -4.24
N MET A 100 -19.54 30.41 -4.48
CA MET A 100 -19.88 31.48 -3.52
C MET A 100 -20.84 31.07 -2.38
N GLN A 101 -20.94 29.77 -2.07
CA GLN A 101 -21.72 29.27 -0.93
C GLN A 101 -20.90 29.26 0.40
N ASP A 102 -19.60 28.98 0.34
CA ASP A 102 -18.78 28.69 1.53
C ASP A 102 -18.12 29.90 2.22
N GLN A 103 -18.10 31.08 1.58
CA GLN A 103 -17.38 32.27 2.07
C GLN A 103 -17.94 32.95 3.34
N ARG A 104 -18.74 32.26 4.17
CA ARG A 104 -19.23 32.77 5.47
C ARG A 104 -18.53 32.23 6.71
N LEU A 105 -17.62 31.26 6.59
CA LEU A 105 -16.94 30.64 7.75
C LEU A 105 -15.41 30.75 7.79
N GLN A 106 -14.81 31.71 7.07
CA GLN A 106 -13.44 32.16 7.37
C GLN A 106 -13.35 33.69 7.41
N LYS A 107 -13.15 34.25 8.61
CA LYS A 107 -12.71 35.64 8.81
C LYS A 107 -11.74 35.74 9.97
N HIS A 108 -10.51 35.30 9.72
CA HIS A 108 -9.42 35.33 10.70
C HIS A 108 -9.12 36.77 11.13
N SER A 109 -9.16 37.00 12.45
CA SER A 109 -8.83 38.29 13.04
C SER A 109 -7.38 38.28 13.51
N PHE A 110 -6.48 38.85 12.71
CA PHE A 110 -5.15 39.25 13.18
C PHE A 110 -5.28 40.51 14.05
N ALA A 111 -4.55 40.54 15.18
CA ALA A 111 -4.40 41.72 16.03
C ALA A 111 -2.91 41.91 16.39
N PRO A 112 -2.33 43.11 16.19
CA PRO A 112 -0.90 43.34 16.43
C PRO A 112 -0.58 43.59 17.91
N ARG A 113 0.72 43.50 18.26
CA ARG A 113 1.22 43.88 19.59
C ARG A 113 1.20 45.40 19.79
N GLY A 114 0.69 45.85 20.94
CA GLY A 114 0.75 47.22 21.45
C GLY A 114 0.76 47.22 22.98
N SER A 115 1.14 48.32 23.63
CA SER A 115 1.46 48.32 25.08
C SER A 115 0.79 49.45 25.88
N SER A 116 0.60 49.15 27.18
CA SER A 116 0.41 50.04 28.33
C SER A 116 -0.98 50.52 28.79
N ASP A 117 -1.08 50.58 30.12
CA ASP A 117 -1.93 51.39 31.02
C ASP A 117 -3.46 51.20 31.21
N LYS A 118 -3.79 50.54 32.33
CA LYS A 118 -4.68 50.96 33.45
C LYS A 118 -6.07 51.59 33.19
N LEU A 119 -7.14 50.99 33.78
CA LEU A 119 -7.79 51.50 35.03
C LEU A 119 -9.03 50.69 35.55
N SER A 120 -8.90 50.19 36.79
CA SER A 120 -9.89 50.13 37.91
C SER A 120 -11.37 49.63 37.80
N SER A 121 -11.69 48.73 38.76
CA SER A 121 -12.98 48.54 39.49
C SER A 121 -14.13 47.78 38.80
N GLY A 122 -15.09 47.14 39.51
CA GLY A 122 -15.37 47.14 40.97
C GLY A 122 -15.89 45.80 41.54
N GLN A 123 -16.37 45.80 42.79
CA GLN A 123 -16.63 44.60 43.61
C GLN A 123 -18.10 44.16 43.68
N SER A 124 -18.37 42.88 44.01
CA SER A 124 -19.19 42.53 45.19
C SER A 124 -19.19 41.01 45.52
N LYS A 125 -19.32 40.69 46.82
CA LYS A 125 -19.55 39.35 47.41
C LYS A 125 -20.13 39.50 48.84
N PRO A 126 -21.09 38.65 49.23
CA PRO A 126 -21.08 38.01 50.56
C PRO A 126 -21.26 36.47 50.41
N LYS A 127 -20.68 35.52 51.17
CA LYS A 127 -19.83 35.45 52.38
C LYS A 127 -20.54 35.30 53.75
N ASN A 128 -20.67 34.05 54.21
CA ASN A 128 -20.48 33.58 55.61
C ASN A 128 -20.37 32.03 55.61
N LYS A 129 -19.29 31.41 56.12
CA LYS A 129 -19.03 30.87 57.49
C LYS A 129 -19.68 29.50 57.76
N GLY A 130 -19.02 28.52 58.38
CA GLY A 130 -17.60 28.43 58.82
C GLY A 130 -17.36 27.36 59.91
N LEU A 131 -16.09 27.06 60.22
CA LEU A 131 -15.56 26.04 61.18
C LEU A 131 -15.67 24.57 60.70
N GLY A 132 -14.65 23.69 60.77
CA GLY A 132 -13.19 23.90 60.79
C GLY A 132 -12.42 23.32 61.99
N HIS A 133 -11.42 22.45 61.73
CA HIS A 133 -10.17 22.30 62.51
C HIS A 133 -9.08 21.53 61.71
N GLN A 134 -7.82 21.55 62.18
CA GLN A 134 -6.59 21.07 61.51
C GLN A 134 -6.07 19.75 62.15
N CYS A 135 -4.96 19.08 61.80
CA CYS A 135 -3.83 19.28 60.85
C CYS A 135 -3.20 17.88 60.55
N GLY A 136 -2.33 17.60 59.57
CA GLY A 136 -1.77 18.42 58.48
C GLY A 136 -0.23 18.47 58.47
N SER A 137 0.43 17.72 57.58
CA SER A 137 1.87 17.82 57.26
C SER A 137 2.17 17.32 55.83
N ARG A 138 3.38 17.60 55.31
CA ARG A 138 3.86 17.24 53.96
C ARG A 138 5.24 16.56 54.05
N SER A 139 5.60 15.77 53.05
CA SER A 139 7.02 15.64 52.65
C SER A 139 7.16 15.48 51.13
N LYS A 140 8.32 15.88 50.61
CA LYS A 140 8.69 15.91 49.19
C LYS A 140 10.23 16.00 49.12
N SER A 141 10.91 15.10 48.42
CA SER A 141 12.35 15.25 48.10
C SER A 141 12.82 14.26 47.05
N ASP A 142 13.46 14.78 46.00
CA ASP A 142 14.22 14.05 44.98
C ASP A 142 15.72 13.97 45.38
N PHE A 143 16.58 13.49 44.44
CA PHE A 143 18.05 13.68 44.31
C PHE A 143 19.08 12.59 44.71
N TYR A 144 19.55 11.87 43.66
CA TYR A 144 20.96 11.75 43.19
C TYR A 144 22.02 10.79 43.83
N TYR A 145 23.06 10.53 43.00
CA TYR A 145 24.22 9.63 43.17
C TYR A 145 25.35 10.15 44.09
N THR A 146 26.20 9.26 44.64
CA THR A 146 27.68 9.33 44.49
C THR A 146 28.43 8.02 44.86
N LEU A 147 29.77 8.00 44.65
CA LEU A 147 30.67 6.85 44.44
C LEU A 147 31.43 6.27 45.67
N ASN A 148 32.01 5.07 45.46
CA ASN A 148 33.13 4.39 46.18
C ASN A 148 32.86 3.91 47.63
N GLY A 149 33.38 2.78 48.12
CA GLY A 149 34.18 1.69 47.51
C GLY A 149 34.66 0.72 48.64
N SER A 150 34.78 -0.60 48.48
CA SER A 150 35.94 -1.26 47.86
C SER A 150 35.90 -2.80 48.03
N SER A 151 36.62 -3.52 47.14
CA SER A 151 37.19 -4.89 47.23
C SER A 151 36.37 -6.07 47.79
N LEU A 152 36.09 -7.05 46.92
CA LEU A 152 36.64 -8.43 46.97
C LEU A 152 36.38 -9.15 45.63
N ASP A 153 37.24 -10.10 45.24
CA ASP A 153 37.35 -10.56 43.85
C ASP A 153 36.31 -11.62 43.39
N PRO A 154 35.97 -11.66 42.07
CA PRO A 154 35.10 -12.68 41.48
C PRO A 154 35.88 -13.91 40.94
N PRO A 155 35.21 -15.09 40.78
CA PRO A 155 35.78 -16.23 40.06
C PRO A 155 35.87 -15.99 38.55
N ALA A 156 36.73 -16.77 37.87
CA ALA A 156 37.19 -16.50 36.50
C ALA A 156 36.11 -16.60 35.41
N LEU A 157 36.27 -15.75 34.38
CA LEU A 157 35.54 -15.80 33.10
C LEU A 157 35.97 -17.03 32.28
N SER A 158 35.01 -17.64 31.59
CA SER A 158 35.27 -18.73 30.63
C SER A 158 35.85 -18.19 29.32
N GLU A 159 36.91 -18.81 28.83
CA GLU A 159 37.63 -18.40 27.61
C GLU A 159 36.77 -18.43 26.34
N SER A 160 36.93 -17.40 25.50
CA SER A 160 36.34 -17.35 24.16
C SER A 160 37.09 -18.28 23.21
N LYS A 161 36.43 -19.32 22.69
CA LYS A 161 37.02 -20.21 21.67
C LYS A 161 37.36 -19.41 20.41
N SER A 162 38.64 -19.43 20.02
CA SER A 162 39.12 -18.84 18.77
C SER A 162 38.44 -19.48 17.56
N THR A 163 38.17 -18.68 16.53
CA THR A 163 37.54 -19.14 15.27
C THR A 163 38.57 -19.44 14.17
N TRP A 164 39.84 -19.16 14.44
CA TRP A 164 40.97 -19.27 13.52
C TRP A 164 41.78 -20.56 13.72
N TYR A 165 42.53 -20.92 12.68
CA TYR A 165 43.60 -21.91 12.75
C TYR A 165 44.92 -21.19 12.44
N ILE A 166 45.79 -21.08 13.44
CA ILE A 166 47.16 -20.55 13.31
C ILE A 166 48.12 -21.75 13.38
N ASP A 167 49.14 -21.78 12.53
CA ASP A 167 50.25 -22.73 12.58
C ASP A 167 51.41 -22.08 13.38
N GLU A 168 51.58 -22.45 14.65
CA GLU A 168 52.58 -21.85 15.54
C GLU A 168 53.98 -22.49 15.37
N VAL A 169 54.85 -21.90 14.54
CA VAL A 169 56.29 -22.27 14.48
C VAL A 169 57.19 -21.08 14.13
N GLY A 170 58.22 -20.83 14.95
CA GLY A 170 59.55 -20.39 14.45
C GLY A 170 59.89 -18.89 14.45
N GLU A 171 60.94 -18.56 15.19
CA GLU A 171 61.52 -17.24 15.49
C GLU A 171 62.22 -16.49 14.32
N ASP A 172 62.46 -15.18 14.51
CA ASP A 172 63.36 -14.28 13.74
C ASP A 172 64.86 -14.54 14.13
N PRO A 173 65.93 -14.10 13.41
CA PRO A 173 66.20 -12.68 13.10
C PRO A 173 66.98 -12.30 11.81
N ALA A 174 66.48 -11.28 11.08
CA ALA A 174 67.19 -10.11 10.50
C ALA A 174 68.40 -10.21 9.51
N LYS A 175 68.37 -9.42 8.38
CA LYS A 175 69.35 -8.34 7.99
C LYS A 175 69.28 -7.77 6.54
N SER A 176 69.51 -6.44 6.42
CA SER A 176 70.36 -5.71 5.41
C SER A 176 69.90 -5.28 3.97
N LEU A 177 69.48 -4.00 3.85
CA LEU A 177 69.99 -2.90 2.94
C LEU A 177 69.97 -2.91 1.38
N THR A 178 69.77 -1.68 0.81
CA THR A 178 70.23 -1.11 -0.51
C THR A 178 69.63 -1.68 -1.83
N ASP A 179 69.46 -0.94 -2.96
CA ASP A 179 69.76 0.47 -3.36
C ASP A 179 68.85 1.01 -4.52
N THR A 180 69.11 2.21 -5.10
CA THR A 180 68.33 2.90 -6.20
C THR A 180 69.24 3.60 -7.27
N PRO A 181 68.81 4.45 -8.25
CA PRO A 181 67.58 4.63 -9.08
C PRO A 181 67.91 4.40 -10.62
N PRO A 182 67.89 5.32 -11.64
CA PRO A 182 66.97 6.41 -12.11
C PRO A 182 66.60 6.45 -13.66
N GLU A 183 65.74 7.41 -14.08
CA GLU A 183 65.62 8.14 -15.38
C GLU A 183 65.35 7.43 -16.76
N PHE A 184 64.47 7.90 -17.69
CA PHE A 184 64.48 9.21 -18.41
C PHE A 184 63.06 9.70 -18.93
N ASN A 185 63.01 10.65 -19.90
CA ASN A 185 61.87 11.54 -20.28
C ASN A 185 61.59 11.57 -21.84
N GLN A 186 60.66 12.30 -22.51
CA GLN A 186 59.67 13.38 -22.21
C GLN A 186 58.64 13.67 -23.37
N SER A 187 57.55 14.43 -23.09
CA SER A 187 56.84 15.44 -23.98
C SER A 187 55.77 15.05 -25.06
N SER A 188 55.00 16.08 -25.52
CA SER A 188 53.81 16.10 -26.45
C SER A 188 53.73 17.50 -27.18
N PRO A 189 52.64 18.05 -27.84
CA PRO A 189 51.34 17.51 -28.32
C PRO A 189 50.91 17.64 -29.85
N PRO A 190 50.57 18.79 -30.51
CA PRO A 190 49.24 19.49 -30.51
C PRO A 190 48.52 19.83 -31.88
N SER A 191 47.16 19.93 -31.84
CA SER A 191 46.23 20.93 -32.51
C SER A 191 46.04 21.06 -34.07
N ARG A 192 44.78 21.02 -34.59
CA ARG A 192 43.89 22.19 -34.95
C ARG A 192 42.49 21.80 -35.54
N VAL A 193 41.69 22.76 -36.07
CA VAL A 193 40.22 22.78 -36.39
C VAL A 193 39.92 23.87 -37.49
N PRO A 194 38.69 24.29 -37.92
CA PRO A 194 37.31 23.73 -38.07
C PRO A 194 36.84 23.80 -39.58
N PRO A 195 35.79 24.50 -40.13
CA PRO A 195 34.37 24.82 -39.79
C PRO A 195 33.29 24.69 -40.95
N THR A 196 31.98 24.93 -40.65
CA THR A 196 30.84 25.40 -41.54
C THR A 196 30.33 24.53 -42.72
N SER A 197 29.07 24.53 -43.23
CA SER A 197 27.71 25.13 -42.94
C SER A 197 26.62 24.26 -43.68
N SER A 198 25.32 24.54 -43.96
CA SER A 198 24.41 25.73 -43.95
C SER A 198 22.90 25.34 -43.73
N LEU A 199 21.89 25.89 -44.46
CA LEU A 199 20.42 25.81 -44.18
C LEU A 199 19.47 25.90 -45.41
N SER A 200 18.28 25.26 -45.33
CA SER A 200 16.96 25.59 -45.99
C SER A 200 15.85 24.68 -45.40
N SER A 201 14.56 25.00 -45.14
CA SER A 201 13.51 25.93 -45.64
C SER A 201 12.69 25.38 -46.85
N ASP A 202 11.35 25.34 -46.92
CA ASP A 202 10.28 25.89 -46.03
C ASP A 202 8.81 25.41 -46.38
N ASN A 203 7.83 25.72 -45.51
CA ASN A 203 6.37 26.01 -45.74
C ASN A 203 5.26 24.97 -46.16
N LYS A 204 4.20 24.88 -45.31
CA LYS A 204 2.72 25.00 -45.57
C LYS A 204 1.91 23.86 -46.28
N PHE A 205 0.60 23.65 -46.07
CA PHE A 205 -0.44 24.31 -45.21
C PHE A 205 -1.65 23.36 -44.85
N HIS A 206 -2.55 23.84 -43.98
CA HIS A 206 -3.77 23.27 -43.35
C HIS A 206 -4.71 22.30 -44.12
N SER A 207 -5.41 21.40 -43.37
CA SER A 207 -6.88 21.50 -43.10
C SER A 207 -7.44 20.42 -42.11
N LEU A 208 -8.41 20.82 -41.28
CA LEU A 208 -9.37 20.01 -40.50
C LEU A 208 -10.77 20.07 -41.21
N PRO A 209 -11.89 19.36 -40.84
CA PRO A 209 -12.26 18.90 -39.48
C PRO A 209 -13.17 17.64 -39.27
N PHE A 210 -13.33 17.27 -38.00
CA PHE A 210 -14.52 16.73 -37.26
C PHE A 210 -15.48 15.62 -37.81
N SER A 211 -15.70 14.63 -36.92
CA SER A 211 -17.02 14.15 -36.40
C SER A 211 -17.74 12.86 -36.88
N LEU A 212 -17.88 11.96 -35.89
CA LEU A 212 -19.09 11.22 -35.44
C LEU A 212 -19.66 9.98 -36.19
N ASN A 213 -19.78 8.90 -35.41
CA ASN A 213 -20.85 7.89 -35.35
C ASN A 213 -21.35 7.16 -36.62
N ARG A 214 -21.32 5.80 -36.58
CA ARG A 214 -22.56 4.97 -36.55
C ARG A 214 -22.34 3.46 -36.35
N LYS A 215 -23.48 2.76 -36.29
CA LYS A 215 -23.71 1.30 -36.22
C LYS A 215 -24.88 1.00 -37.20
N THR A 216 -25.11 -0.19 -37.77
CA THR A 216 -24.57 -1.55 -37.50
C THR A 216 -24.73 -2.45 -38.74
N VAL A 217 -24.14 -3.66 -38.72
CA VAL A 217 -24.71 -5.02 -39.03
C VAL A 217 -26.09 -5.06 -39.76
N PRO A 218 -26.36 -5.95 -40.77
CA PRO A 218 -25.78 -7.32 -40.98
C PRO A 218 -25.46 -7.82 -42.43
N ASN A 219 -24.89 -9.04 -42.46
CA ASN A 219 -25.12 -10.19 -43.38
C ASN A 219 -24.35 -10.45 -44.70
N GLU A 220 -24.00 -11.75 -44.80
CA GLU A 220 -24.05 -12.69 -45.95
C GLU A 220 -22.93 -12.88 -47.00
N ASN A 221 -22.28 -14.06 -46.84
CA ASN A 221 -22.19 -15.18 -47.79
C ASN A 221 -20.98 -15.36 -48.75
N ILE A 222 -20.46 -16.60 -48.75
CA ILE A 222 -19.83 -17.37 -49.86
C ILE A 222 -18.42 -16.90 -50.31
N SER A 223 -17.42 -17.75 -50.66
CA SER A 223 -17.07 -19.17 -50.39
C SER A 223 -15.64 -19.44 -50.97
N GLN A 224 -15.09 -20.65 -50.75
CA GLN A 224 -13.95 -21.27 -51.48
C GLN A 224 -12.50 -20.83 -51.16
N GLY A 225 -11.63 -21.83 -50.98
CA GLY A 225 -10.21 -21.82 -51.39
C GLY A 225 -10.02 -22.89 -52.49
N PRO A 226 -8.84 -23.54 -52.70
CA PRO A 226 -7.54 -23.42 -52.00
C PRO A 226 -6.32 -23.33 -52.97
N ILE A 227 -5.08 -23.59 -52.48
CA ILE A 227 -3.78 -23.79 -53.22
C ILE A 227 -3.28 -22.56 -54.04
N SER A 228 -2.01 -22.36 -54.47
CA SER A 228 -0.77 -23.19 -54.51
C SER A 228 0.57 -22.39 -54.48
N LEU A 229 1.70 -23.10 -54.64
CA LEU A 229 3.12 -22.77 -54.34
C LEU A 229 4.00 -22.17 -55.47
N SER A 230 5.13 -21.58 -55.05
CA SER A 230 6.45 -21.36 -55.73
C SER A 230 7.52 -21.09 -54.63
N VAL A 231 8.86 -21.31 -54.64
CA VAL A 231 9.94 -21.94 -55.46
C VAL A 231 10.32 -21.35 -56.82
N GLN A 232 11.60 -21.29 -57.24
CA GLN A 232 12.90 -21.76 -56.65
C GLN A 232 13.72 -20.58 -56.05
N SER A 233 15.06 -20.48 -55.84
CA SER A 233 16.33 -21.25 -56.07
C SER A 233 17.36 -20.81 -54.97
N VAL A 234 18.50 -21.42 -54.58
CA VAL A 234 19.54 -22.38 -55.06
C VAL A 234 20.91 -21.71 -55.34
N MET A 235 22.02 -22.40 -54.96
CA MET A 235 23.48 -22.02 -54.90
C MET A 235 23.95 -21.44 -53.55
N GLY A 236 24.96 -21.95 -52.82
CA GLY A 236 25.50 -23.33 -52.75
C GLY A 236 27.02 -23.51 -52.97
N GLU A 237 27.84 -23.65 -51.89
CA GLU A 237 29.19 -24.28 -51.93
C GLU A 237 29.67 -24.79 -50.53
N GLN A 238 30.82 -25.47 -50.44
CA GLN A 238 31.12 -26.50 -49.40
C GLN A 238 32.19 -26.18 -48.32
N PRO A 239 32.28 -26.99 -47.23
CA PRO A 239 33.30 -26.92 -46.17
C PRO A 239 34.32 -28.10 -46.14
N GLU A 240 35.53 -27.85 -45.61
CA GLU A 240 36.55 -28.84 -45.15
C GLU A 240 37.69 -28.09 -44.39
N PRO A 241 38.67 -28.74 -43.70
CA PRO A 241 38.70 -30.04 -43.00
C PRO A 241 39.19 -29.91 -41.52
N PRO A 242 39.18 -30.97 -40.68
CA PRO A 242 39.64 -30.92 -39.28
C PRO A 242 41.16 -31.12 -39.08
N SER A 243 41.65 -30.88 -37.86
CA SER A 243 43.06 -31.06 -37.45
C SER A 243 43.20 -31.42 -35.95
N PRO A 244 44.33 -32.01 -35.49
CA PRO A 244 44.24 -33.17 -34.59
C PRO A 244 44.13 -32.92 -33.08
N ALA A 245 43.71 -33.97 -32.36
CA ALA A 245 43.59 -33.99 -30.90
C ALA A 245 44.92 -34.23 -30.17
N ALA A 246 45.04 -33.64 -28.97
CA ALA A 246 46.08 -33.92 -27.98
C ALA A 246 45.50 -34.81 -26.83
N PRO A 247 46.34 -35.60 -26.12
CA PRO A 247 45.85 -36.58 -25.15
C PRO A 247 45.29 -35.94 -23.86
N PRO A 248 44.31 -36.60 -23.19
CA PRO A 248 43.69 -36.07 -21.99
C PRO A 248 44.58 -36.23 -20.75
N SER A 249 44.96 -35.11 -20.13
CA SER A 249 45.43 -35.09 -18.74
C SER A 249 44.26 -35.34 -17.76
N PRO A 250 44.50 -35.96 -16.59
CA PRO A 250 43.43 -36.33 -15.67
C PRO A 250 42.77 -35.09 -15.05
N ARG A 251 41.43 -35.03 -15.13
CA ARG A 251 40.64 -33.98 -14.46
C ARG A 251 40.75 -34.13 -12.93
N PRO A 252 40.93 -33.04 -12.18
CA PRO A 252 40.59 -33.02 -10.75
C PRO A 252 39.11 -33.38 -10.54
N SER A 253 38.81 -34.06 -9.44
CA SER A 253 37.44 -34.40 -9.05
C SER A 253 36.62 -33.15 -8.75
N THR A 254 35.44 -33.04 -9.36
CA THR A 254 34.50 -31.94 -9.08
C THR A 254 34.06 -31.93 -7.61
N PRO A 255 34.11 -30.79 -6.90
CA PRO A 255 33.68 -30.70 -5.50
C PRO A 255 32.15 -30.81 -5.35
N PRO A 256 31.63 -31.12 -4.15
CA PRO A 256 30.19 -31.20 -3.90
C PRO A 256 29.47 -29.85 -4.12
N ARG A 257 28.28 -29.91 -4.74
CA ARG A 257 27.51 -28.72 -5.14
C ARG A 257 26.76 -28.11 -3.96
N GLY A 258 27.27 -27.01 -3.39
CA GLY A 258 26.59 -26.23 -2.35
C GLY A 258 27.31 -24.91 -2.03
N GLN A 259 26.56 -23.94 -1.47
CA GLN A 259 26.94 -22.51 -1.27
C GLN A 259 27.00 -21.69 -2.58
N PRO A 260 26.19 -20.63 -2.73
CA PRO A 260 26.29 -19.68 -3.85
C PRO A 260 26.86 -18.31 -3.42
N GLY A 261 27.74 -17.74 -4.26
CA GLY A 261 28.05 -16.29 -4.26
C GLY A 261 29.46 -15.86 -3.83
N LEU A 262 30.30 -16.76 -3.31
CA LEU A 262 31.71 -16.50 -3.03
C LEU A 262 32.58 -17.61 -3.63
N GLU A 263 33.54 -17.23 -4.46
CA GLU A 263 34.41 -18.13 -5.22
C GLU A 263 35.86 -17.62 -5.26
N VAL A 264 36.77 -18.40 -5.88
CA VAL A 264 38.17 -17.99 -6.02
C VAL A 264 38.25 -16.77 -6.94
N GLY A 265 38.73 -15.65 -6.40
CA GLY A 265 38.72 -14.32 -7.02
C GLY A 265 37.78 -13.32 -6.36
N SER A 266 36.85 -13.74 -5.48
CA SER A 266 35.97 -12.80 -4.75
C SER A 266 36.76 -11.95 -3.73
N LEU A 267 36.54 -10.64 -3.75
CA LEU A 267 36.95 -9.70 -2.69
C LEU A 267 36.05 -9.89 -1.47
N VAL A 268 36.66 -10.11 -0.30
CA VAL A 268 35.94 -10.40 0.95
C VAL A 268 36.52 -9.71 2.17
N GLU A 269 35.63 -9.32 3.08
CA GLU A 269 35.93 -8.95 4.46
C GLU A 269 35.65 -10.12 5.42
N VAL A 270 36.41 -10.19 6.51
CA VAL A 270 36.18 -11.08 7.64
C VAL A 270 35.98 -10.23 8.90
N LYS A 271 35.00 -10.61 9.73
CA LYS A 271 34.63 -9.88 10.95
C LYS A 271 35.64 -10.03 12.07
N GLU A 272 36.60 -9.10 12.11
CA GLU A 272 37.34 -8.69 13.31
C GLU A 272 37.12 -7.18 13.59
N ASN A 273 37.81 -6.63 14.58
CA ASN A 273 37.85 -5.20 14.90
C ASN A 273 39.32 -4.73 14.93
N PRO A 274 39.85 -4.08 13.88
CA PRO A 274 39.21 -3.79 12.59
C PRO A 274 38.97 -5.05 11.73
N PRO A 275 38.07 -5.00 10.73
CA PRO A 275 37.84 -6.13 9.82
C PRO A 275 39.03 -6.37 8.90
N LEU A 276 39.31 -7.64 8.58
CA LEU A 276 40.39 -8.04 7.69
C LEU A 276 39.85 -8.22 6.26
N CYS A 277 40.35 -7.45 5.30
CA CYS A 277 39.99 -7.55 3.88
C CYS A 277 41.03 -8.35 3.08
N GLY A 278 40.57 -9.08 2.06
CA GLY A 278 41.42 -9.87 1.17
C GLY A 278 40.67 -10.51 0.00
N VAL A 279 41.39 -11.29 -0.80
CA VAL A 279 40.86 -12.03 -1.95
C VAL A 279 40.82 -13.52 -1.65
N ILE A 280 39.70 -14.20 -1.93
CA ILE A 280 39.65 -15.67 -1.88
C ILE A 280 40.60 -16.24 -2.95
N ARG A 281 41.66 -16.93 -2.52
CA ARG A 281 42.60 -17.64 -3.41
C ARG A 281 42.35 -19.14 -3.49
N TRP A 282 41.66 -19.70 -2.51
CA TRP A 282 41.33 -21.13 -2.47
C TRP A 282 40.01 -21.38 -1.73
N VAL A 283 39.24 -22.38 -2.15
CA VAL A 283 38.07 -22.91 -1.42
C VAL A 283 38.09 -24.43 -1.50
N GLY A 284 37.90 -25.11 -0.37
CA GLY A 284 37.85 -26.56 -0.34
C GLY A 284 37.78 -27.15 1.06
N LEU A 285 37.95 -28.47 1.15
CA LEU A 285 37.92 -29.23 2.41
C LEU A 285 39.32 -29.81 2.71
N PRO A 286 40.08 -29.23 3.65
CA PRO A 286 41.38 -29.79 4.05
C PRO A 286 41.24 -31.18 4.67
N PRO A 287 42.24 -32.08 4.53
CA PRO A 287 42.23 -33.39 5.17
C PRO A 287 42.00 -33.29 6.69
N GLY A 288 41.07 -34.10 7.21
CA GLY A 288 40.74 -34.14 8.63
C GLY A 288 39.78 -33.04 9.12
N LEU A 289 39.15 -32.26 8.23
CA LEU A 289 38.06 -31.33 8.56
C LEU A 289 36.71 -31.78 7.98
N LEU A 290 35.62 -31.30 8.59
CA LEU A 290 34.23 -31.60 8.20
C LEU A 290 33.48 -30.39 7.60
N GLU A 291 34.08 -29.19 7.62
CA GLU A 291 33.51 -27.96 7.03
C GLU A 291 34.50 -27.35 6.04
N PRO A 292 34.05 -26.84 4.87
CA PRO A 292 34.94 -26.22 3.90
C PRO A 292 35.50 -24.88 4.40
N LEU A 293 36.78 -24.67 4.11
CA LEU A 293 37.49 -23.42 4.39
C LEU A 293 37.68 -22.60 3.10
N ALA A 294 37.78 -21.28 3.27
CA ALA A 294 38.33 -20.36 2.30
C ALA A 294 39.75 -19.98 2.72
N GLY A 295 40.70 -20.06 1.80
CA GLY A 295 42.03 -19.48 1.91
C GLY A 295 42.03 -18.08 1.31
N LEU A 296 42.32 -17.07 2.13
CA LEU A 296 42.30 -15.66 1.77
C LEU A 296 43.72 -15.13 1.65
N GLU A 297 44.02 -14.36 0.61
CA GLU A 297 45.17 -13.45 0.59
C GLU A 297 44.71 -12.08 1.09
N LEU A 298 45.14 -11.70 2.29
CA LEU A 298 44.85 -10.41 2.91
C LEU A 298 45.60 -9.27 2.23
N GLU A 299 45.04 -8.05 2.28
CA GLU A 299 45.71 -6.85 1.76
C GLU A 299 46.89 -6.43 2.63
N GLU A 300 46.72 -6.47 3.96
CA GLU A 300 47.75 -6.15 4.96
C GLU A 300 48.36 -7.41 5.57
N GLU A 301 49.55 -7.30 6.17
CA GLU A 301 50.19 -8.42 6.89
C GLU A 301 49.60 -8.58 8.29
N CYS A 302 49.21 -9.81 8.64
CA CYS A 302 48.54 -10.13 9.90
C CYS A 302 49.37 -11.14 10.73
N PRO A 303 49.61 -10.89 12.03
CA PRO A 303 50.30 -11.85 12.90
C PRO A 303 49.58 -13.20 12.95
N GLY A 304 50.33 -14.29 12.71
CA GLY A 304 49.77 -15.66 12.68
C GLY A 304 49.20 -16.10 11.32
N CYS A 305 49.19 -15.24 10.30
CA CYS A 305 48.90 -15.65 8.93
C CYS A 305 50.11 -16.30 8.24
N THR A 306 49.86 -17.14 7.23
CA THR A 306 50.89 -17.92 6.52
C THR A 306 51.21 -17.34 5.13
N ASP A 307 51.79 -18.14 4.24
CA ASP A 307 52.15 -17.80 2.84
C ASP A 307 51.30 -18.57 1.79
N GLY A 308 50.16 -19.11 2.21
CA GLY A 308 49.26 -19.99 1.44
C GLY A 308 49.33 -21.47 1.87
N THR A 309 50.02 -21.74 2.97
CA THR A 309 50.14 -23.04 3.64
C THR A 309 49.19 -23.18 4.83
N PHE A 310 48.75 -24.42 5.10
CA PHE A 310 47.88 -24.77 6.23
C PHE A 310 48.16 -26.21 6.64
N LYS A 311 48.56 -26.44 7.90
CA LYS A 311 48.96 -27.75 8.45
C LYS A 311 50.00 -28.44 7.57
N GLY A 312 51.05 -27.69 7.20
CA GLY A 312 52.15 -28.14 6.33
C GLY A 312 51.78 -28.40 4.86
N THR A 313 50.52 -28.24 4.44
CA THR A 313 50.08 -28.41 3.05
C THR A 313 49.92 -27.05 2.37
N ARG A 314 50.45 -26.87 1.16
CA ARG A 314 50.24 -25.64 0.36
C ARG A 314 48.95 -25.73 -0.44
N TYR A 315 48.09 -24.72 -0.33
CA TYR A 315 46.83 -24.61 -1.07
C TYR A 315 46.82 -23.47 -2.08
N PHE A 316 47.59 -22.41 -1.81
CA PHE A 316 47.89 -21.32 -2.76
C PHE A 316 49.28 -20.73 -2.45
N THR A 317 49.65 -19.65 -3.14
CA THR A 317 50.89 -18.91 -2.88
C THR A 317 50.58 -17.43 -2.83
N CYS A 318 51.01 -16.76 -1.77
CA CYS A 318 50.96 -15.31 -1.57
C CYS A 318 52.24 -14.85 -0.84
N PRO A 319 52.44 -13.54 -0.58
CA PRO A 319 53.49 -13.09 0.32
C PRO A 319 53.34 -13.70 1.73
N PRO A 320 54.44 -13.85 2.50
CA PRO A 320 54.37 -14.27 3.90
C PRO A 320 53.46 -13.37 4.73
N LYS A 321 52.85 -13.94 5.78
CA LYS A 321 51.94 -13.25 6.72
C LYS A 321 50.65 -12.69 6.07
N LYS A 322 50.27 -13.15 4.88
CA LYS A 322 49.06 -12.72 4.18
C LYS A 322 48.02 -13.81 3.93
N ALA A 323 48.32 -15.09 4.19
CA ALA A 323 47.32 -16.15 4.06
C ALA A 323 46.54 -16.40 5.35
N LEU A 324 45.23 -16.21 5.31
CA LEU A 324 44.31 -16.56 6.40
C LEU A 324 43.34 -17.67 5.95
N PHE A 325 43.21 -18.73 6.73
CA PHE A 325 42.28 -19.83 6.46
C PHE A 325 41.08 -19.76 7.40
N VAL A 326 39.93 -19.36 6.85
CA VAL A 326 38.67 -19.16 7.58
C VAL A 326 37.60 -20.14 7.11
N LYS A 327 36.55 -20.38 7.90
CA LYS A 327 35.38 -21.11 7.41
C LYS A 327 34.67 -20.25 6.35
N LEU A 328 34.24 -20.82 5.23
CA LEU A 328 33.66 -20.03 4.12
C LEU A 328 32.46 -19.16 4.56
N LYS A 329 31.68 -19.64 5.53
CA LYS A 329 30.55 -18.92 6.18
C LYS A 329 30.93 -17.69 7.03
N CYS A 330 32.23 -17.44 7.25
CA CYS A 330 32.75 -16.28 7.97
C CYS A 330 33.14 -15.13 7.03
N CYS A 331 33.36 -15.42 5.74
CA CYS A 331 33.60 -14.42 4.70
C CYS A 331 32.32 -13.64 4.36
N ARG A 332 32.47 -12.38 3.97
CA ARG A 332 31.42 -11.53 3.40
C ARG A 332 31.99 -10.77 2.21
N PRO A 333 31.22 -10.40 1.17
CA PRO A 333 31.73 -9.49 0.13
C PRO A 333 32.26 -8.20 0.76
N ASP A 334 33.41 -7.73 0.29
CA ASP A 334 34.09 -6.54 0.83
C ASP A 334 33.21 -5.28 0.72
N SER A 335 32.88 -4.67 1.86
CA SER A 335 31.98 -3.50 1.90
C SER A 335 32.52 -2.25 1.21
N ARG A 336 33.82 -2.18 0.91
CA ARG A 336 34.45 -1.06 0.19
C ARG A 336 34.19 -1.10 -1.31
N PHE A 337 33.79 -2.26 -1.86
CA PHE A 337 33.59 -2.48 -3.30
C PHE A 337 32.16 -2.93 -3.61
N PRO A 338 31.24 -2.00 -3.95
CA PRO A 338 29.90 -2.34 -4.43
C PRO A 338 29.97 -3.29 -5.64
N SER A 339 29.36 -4.46 -5.52
CA SER A 339 29.50 -5.54 -6.51
C SER A 339 28.84 -5.18 -7.84
N LEU A 340 29.66 -4.75 -8.81
CA LEU A 340 29.29 -4.72 -10.22
C LEU A 340 28.94 -6.15 -10.66
N HIS A 341 27.82 -6.30 -11.39
CA HIS A 341 27.21 -7.58 -11.79
C HIS A 341 26.60 -8.41 -10.64
N HIS A 342 25.49 -7.93 -10.06
CA HIS A 342 24.16 -8.35 -10.54
C HIS A 342 23.05 -7.54 -9.86
N SER A 343 22.04 -7.13 -10.62
CA SER A 343 20.78 -6.59 -10.12
C SER A 343 19.88 -7.71 -9.56
N SER A 344 20.38 -8.44 -8.56
CA SER A 344 19.60 -9.49 -7.88
C SER A 344 18.36 -8.87 -7.27
N ASN A 345 17.18 -9.17 -7.82
CA ASN A 345 15.92 -8.68 -7.30
C ASN A 345 15.83 -9.05 -5.80
N PRO A 346 15.63 -8.12 -4.86
CA PRO A 346 15.68 -8.42 -3.42
C PRO A 346 14.72 -9.54 -2.97
N ILE A 347 13.69 -9.78 -3.77
CA ILE A 347 12.70 -10.86 -3.65
C ILE A 347 13.33 -12.24 -3.89
N GLU A 348 14.26 -12.35 -4.84
CA GLU A 348 15.04 -13.56 -5.06
C GLU A 348 16.13 -13.71 -3.98
N ARG A 349 16.57 -12.61 -3.36
CA ARG A 349 17.44 -12.65 -2.16
C ARG A 349 16.73 -13.25 -0.96
N CYS A 350 15.42 -12.99 -0.78
CA CYS A 350 14.58 -13.68 0.22
C CYS A 350 14.43 -15.20 -0.02
N ASN A 351 14.67 -15.68 -1.24
CA ASN A 351 14.75 -17.12 -1.56
C ASN A 351 16.18 -17.70 -1.44
N SER A 352 17.19 -16.89 -1.14
CA SER A 352 18.57 -17.36 -1.01
C SER A 352 18.77 -18.18 0.28
N ILE A 353 19.71 -19.14 0.25
CA ILE A 353 19.85 -20.19 1.29
C ILE A 353 20.07 -19.62 2.71
N ALA A 354 20.62 -18.41 2.83
CA ALA A 354 20.78 -17.70 4.11
C ALA A 354 19.43 -17.37 4.82
N PHE A 355 18.32 -17.35 4.08
CA PHE A 355 16.97 -17.03 4.58
C PHE A 355 16.00 -18.22 4.53
N GLY A 356 16.50 -19.46 4.40
CA GLY A 356 15.65 -20.66 4.25
C GLY A 356 14.55 -20.81 5.32
N GLY A 357 14.76 -20.29 6.53
CA GLY A 357 13.75 -20.26 7.59
C GLY A 357 12.57 -19.29 7.37
N TYR A 358 12.62 -18.41 6.37
CA TYR A 358 11.55 -17.45 6.02
C TYR A 358 10.78 -17.83 4.74
N LEU A 359 11.06 -19.00 4.15
CA LEU A 359 10.23 -19.57 3.09
C LEU A 359 8.86 -20.00 3.64
N SER A 360 7.81 -19.94 2.81
CA SER A 360 6.53 -20.63 3.08
C SER A 360 6.34 -21.83 2.16
N GLU A 361 5.78 -22.89 2.73
CA GLU A 361 5.51 -24.16 2.04
C GLU A 361 4.40 -24.00 0.99
N VAL A 362 4.15 -25.07 0.21
CA VAL A 362 3.06 -25.13 -0.77
C VAL A 362 2.08 -26.20 -0.30
N VAL A 363 0.87 -25.80 0.03
CA VAL A 363 -0.17 -26.67 0.61
C VAL A 363 -1.25 -26.91 -0.44
N HIS A 364 -1.24 -28.11 -1.02
CA HIS A 364 -2.22 -28.49 -2.06
C HIS A 364 -3.59 -28.88 -1.50
N GLU A 365 -3.68 -29.21 -0.21
CA GLU A 365 -4.92 -29.65 0.45
C GLU A 365 -5.87 -28.46 0.69
N ASN A 366 -7.16 -28.64 0.38
CA ASN A 366 -8.18 -27.61 0.59
C ASN A 366 -8.32 -27.32 2.09
N THR A 367 -7.80 -26.18 2.53
CA THR A 367 -7.72 -25.82 3.95
C THR A 367 -8.83 -24.83 4.29
N PRO A 368 -9.92 -25.22 5.00
CA PRO A 368 -10.89 -24.26 5.51
C PRO A 368 -10.26 -23.34 6.57
N PRO A 369 -10.80 -22.14 6.81
CA PRO A 369 -10.31 -21.27 7.88
C PRO A 369 -10.51 -21.95 9.24
N ARG A 370 -9.53 -21.82 10.14
CA ARG A 370 -9.62 -22.27 11.53
C ARG A 370 -10.13 -21.12 12.38
N THR A 371 -11.28 -21.28 13.01
CA THR A 371 -11.85 -20.31 13.94
C THR A 371 -11.41 -20.57 15.39
N GLU A 372 -11.72 -19.62 16.27
CA GLU A 372 -11.50 -19.73 17.72
C GLU A 372 -10.04 -20.07 18.09
N ASN A 373 -9.81 -20.90 19.12
CA ASN A 373 -8.48 -21.17 19.67
C ASN A 373 -7.56 -21.91 18.68
N ASP A 374 -8.11 -22.87 17.93
CA ASP A 374 -7.39 -23.63 16.89
C ASP A 374 -6.85 -22.74 15.75
N GLY A 375 -7.48 -21.59 15.53
CA GLY A 375 -6.99 -20.53 14.66
C GLY A 375 -5.97 -19.61 15.33
N LEU A 376 -6.22 -19.20 16.58
CA LEU A 376 -5.32 -18.33 17.36
C LEU A 376 -3.91 -18.89 17.48
N ASP A 377 -3.76 -20.14 17.94
CA ASP A 377 -2.45 -20.77 18.21
C ASP A 377 -1.59 -20.89 16.94
N VAL A 378 -2.24 -20.99 15.77
CA VAL A 378 -1.57 -20.99 14.47
C VAL A 378 -1.26 -19.57 13.99
N MET A 379 -2.16 -18.61 14.19
CA MET A 379 -2.09 -17.30 13.53
C MET A 379 -1.42 -16.20 14.34
N VAL A 380 -1.30 -16.30 15.67
CA VAL A 380 -0.78 -15.24 16.53
C VAL A 380 0.75 -15.24 16.62
N GLY A 381 1.37 -14.06 16.56
CA GLY A 381 2.78 -13.83 16.90
C GLY A 381 3.53 -12.88 15.96
N LYS A 382 4.82 -12.70 16.24
CA LYS A 382 5.78 -12.17 15.24
C LYS A 382 6.05 -13.23 14.18
N LYS A 383 6.33 -12.78 12.95
CA LYS A 383 6.50 -13.63 11.76
C LYS A 383 5.24 -14.48 11.50
N LYS A 384 4.09 -13.80 11.52
CA LYS A 384 2.77 -14.36 11.22
C LYS A 384 1.96 -13.42 10.33
N GLY A 385 1.00 -13.96 9.61
CA GLY A 385 0.30 -13.29 8.52
C GLY A 385 1.13 -13.28 7.22
N ILE A 386 0.78 -12.38 6.31
CA ILE A 386 1.43 -12.25 5.00
C ILE A 386 2.62 -11.27 5.14
N GLN A 387 3.81 -11.68 4.69
CA GLN A 387 5.01 -10.83 4.71
C GLN A 387 4.96 -9.76 3.62
N GLY A 388 4.93 -8.48 4.02
CA GLY A 388 4.91 -7.36 3.10
C GLY A 388 6.28 -6.97 2.55
N HIS A 389 6.33 -6.47 1.31
CA HIS A 389 7.53 -6.08 0.60
C HIS A 389 7.24 -5.15 -0.59
N TYR A 390 7.93 -4.01 -0.68
CA TYR A 390 7.72 -2.94 -1.67
C TYR A 390 6.26 -2.51 -1.85
N ASN A 391 5.73 -1.74 -0.89
CA ASN A 391 4.40 -1.12 -0.99
C ASN A 391 3.26 -2.13 -1.19
N SER A 392 3.34 -3.33 -0.59
CA SER A 392 2.37 -4.42 -0.77
C SER A 392 1.22 -4.43 0.24
N CYS A 393 1.23 -3.55 1.24
CA CYS A 393 0.27 -3.57 2.34
C CYS A 393 -1.20 -3.57 1.88
N TYR A 394 -1.54 -2.88 0.77
CA TYR A 394 -2.89 -2.93 0.17
C TYR A 394 -3.32 -4.35 -0.22
N LEU A 395 -2.39 -5.15 -0.75
CA LEU A 395 -2.61 -6.53 -1.18
C LEU A 395 -2.55 -7.47 0.03
N ASP A 396 -1.50 -7.35 0.85
CA ASP A 396 -1.27 -8.22 2.01
C ASP A 396 -2.47 -8.16 2.97
N SER A 397 -2.90 -6.96 3.34
CA SER A 397 -3.97 -6.75 4.30
C SER A 397 -5.34 -7.07 3.70
N THR A 398 -5.56 -6.85 2.40
CA THR A 398 -6.82 -7.27 1.73
C THR A 398 -6.93 -8.79 1.61
N LEU A 399 -5.87 -9.49 1.22
CA LEU A 399 -5.86 -10.96 1.21
C LEU A 399 -5.99 -11.54 2.63
N PHE A 400 -5.37 -10.92 3.62
CA PHE A 400 -5.50 -11.34 5.01
C PHE A 400 -6.94 -11.14 5.52
N CYS A 401 -7.57 -9.99 5.26
CA CYS A 401 -9.00 -9.77 5.56
C CYS A 401 -9.89 -10.87 4.95
N LEU A 402 -9.76 -11.11 3.65
CA LEU A 402 -10.68 -11.96 2.89
C LEU A 402 -10.54 -13.46 3.17
N PHE A 403 -9.34 -13.95 3.49
CA PHE A 403 -9.06 -15.38 3.49
C PHE A 403 -8.48 -15.96 4.79
N SER A 404 -8.11 -15.15 5.79
CA SER A 404 -7.56 -15.67 7.06
C SER A 404 -8.59 -16.51 7.84
N PHE A 405 -9.69 -15.88 8.23
CA PHE A 405 -10.75 -16.48 9.07
C PHE A 405 -12.12 -16.58 8.39
N SER A 406 -12.31 -15.95 7.22
CA SER A 406 -13.50 -16.13 6.39
C SER A 406 -13.28 -17.19 5.31
N SER A 407 -14.37 -17.89 4.98
CA SER A 407 -14.50 -18.78 3.82
C SER A 407 -15.46 -18.24 2.76
N VAL A 408 -15.94 -17.00 2.88
CA VAL A 408 -17.03 -16.47 2.03
C VAL A 408 -16.67 -16.40 0.54
N LEU A 409 -15.38 -16.38 0.21
CA LEU A 409 -14.85 -16.42 -1.16
C LEU A 409 -14.12 -17.72 -1.53
N ASP A 410 -14.22 -18.79 -0.73
CA ASP A 410 -13.51 -20.06 -1.03
C ASP A 410 -14.01 -20.72 -2.34
N THR A 411 -15.24 -20.43 -2.78
CA THR A 411 -15.73 -20.80 -4.13
C THR A 411 -14.80 -20.29 -5.24
N VAL A 412 -14.19 -19.10 -5.08
CA VAL A 412 -13.24 -18.53 -6.05
C VAL A 412 -11.96 -19.36 -6.13
N LEU A 413 -11.52 -19.90 -5.00
CA LEU A 413 -10.32 -20.77 -4.91
C LEU A 413 -10.58 -22.18 -5.46
N LEU A 414 -11.85 -22.60 -5.54
CA LEU A 414 -12.26 -23.97 -5.88
C LEU A 414 -12.97 -24.10 -7.25
N ARG A 415 -13.42 -23.00 -7.87
CA ARG A 415 -14.11 -23.00 -9.16
C ARG A 415 -13.25 -23.64 -10.26
N PRO A 416 -13.72 -24.64 -11.03
CA PRO A 416 -12.95 -25.17 -12.14
C PRO A 416 -12.82 -24.15 -13.29
N ARG A 417 -11.68 -24.19 -14.01
CA ARG A 417 -11.47 -23.37 -15.22
C ARG A 417 -12.50 -23.73 -16.31
N SER A 418 -13.18 -22.73 -16.82
CA SER A 418 -14.12 -22.78 -17.94
C SER A 418 -13.47 -22.38 -19.26
N LYS A 419 -14.23 -22.45 -20.36
CA LYS A 419 -13.78 -21.99 -21.70
C LYS A 419 -13.75 -20.46 -21.86
N THR A 420 -14.36 -19.71 -20.95
CA THR A 420 -14.43 -18.24 -20.97
C THR A 420 -13.39 -17.58 -20.06
N ASP A 421 -12.58 -18.37 -19.35
CA ASP A 421 -11.55 -17.88 -18.44
C ASP A 421 -10.21 -17.59 -19.14
N VAL A 422 -9.60 -16.47 -18.76
CA VAL A 422 -8.32 -15.98 -19.30
C VAL A 422 -7.18 -16.98 -19.11
N GLU A 423 -6.08 -16.78 -19.85
CA GLU A 423 -4.92 -17.67 -19.82
C GLU A 423 -4.35 -17.86 -18.40
N TYR A 424 -4.09 -16.74 -17.70
CA TYR A 424 -3.54 -16.70 -16.35
C TYR A 424 -4.50 -17.17 -15.24
N TYR A 425 -5.75 -17.56 -15.57
CA TYR A 425 -6.74 -18.00 -14.57
C TYR A 425 -6.22 -19.13 -13.69
N ARG A 426 -5.68 -20.20 -14.32
CA ARG A 426 -5.20 -21.39 -13.58
C ARG A 426 -3.99 -21.04 -12.73
N GLU A 427 -3.00 -20.34 -13.31
CA GLU A 427 -1.78 -19.91 -12.60
C GLU A 427 -2.15 -19.09 -11.36
N THR A 428 -3.07 -18.14 -11.49
CA THR A 428 -3.50 -17.25 -10.40
C THR A 428 -4.29 -18.01 -9.33
N GLN A 429 -5.25 -18.85 -9.72
CA GLN A 429 -6.05 -19.62 -8.76
C GLN A 429 -5.20 -20.63 -7.99
N GLU A 430 -4.32 -21.37 -8.68
CA GLU A 430 -3.44 -22.36 -8.04
C GLU A 430 -2.44 -21.66 -7.12
N LEU A 431 -1.82 -20.56 -7.55
CA LEU A 431 -0.96 -19.72 -6.70
C LEU A 431 -1.69 -19.20 -5.44
N LEU A 432 -2.85 -18.56 -5.63
CA LEU A 432 -3.61 -17.95 -4.54
C LEU A 432 -4.09 -19.01 -3.54
N ARG A 433 -4.57 -20.17 -4.01
CA ARG A 433 -4.98 -21.26 -3.13
C ARG A 433 -3.79 -21.92 -2.44
N THR A 434 -2.81 -22.44 -3.18
CA THR A 434 -1.83 -23.40 -2.63
C THR A 434 -0.52 -22.77 -2.15
N GLU A 435 -0.15 -21.57 -2.61
CA GLU A 435 1.06 -20.87 -2.13
C GLU A 435 0.76 -19.71 -1.19
N ILE A 436 -0.50 -19.26 -1.07
CA ILE A 436 -0.90 -18.13 -0.23
C ILE A 436 -1.96 -18.54 0.81
N VAL A 437 -3.21 -18.85 0.41
CA VAL A 437 -4.32 -19.04 1.36
C VAL A 437 -4.16 -20.31 2.21
N ASN A 438 -3.89 -21.46 1.60
CA ASN A 438 -3.71 -22.70 2.37
C ASN A 438 -2.48 -22.61 3.31
N PRO A 439 -1.29 -22.12 2.90
CA PRO A 439 -0.16 -21.95 3.82
C PRO A 439 -0.43 -20.93 4.95
N LEU A 440 -1.18 -19.86 4.67
CA LEU A 440 -1.63 -18.93 5.71
C LEU A 440 -2.48 -19.66 6.76
N ARG A 441 -3.47 -20.45 6.33
CA ARG A 441 -4.39 -21.16 7.24
C ARG A 441 -3.76 -22.36 7.99
N ILE A 442 -2.72 -23.02 7.45
CA ILE A 442 -2.03 -24.13 8.15
C ILE A 442 -0.88 -23.64 9.05
N HIS A 443 0.00 -22.77 8.56
CA HIS A 443 1.25 -22.41 9.26
C HIS A 443 1.21 -21.00 9.89
N GLY A 444 0.18 -20.21 9.57
CA GLY A 444 0.04 -18.83 10.00
C GLY A 444 0.96 -17.83 9.31
N TYR A 445 1.62 -18.20 8.21
CA TYR A 445 2.65 -17.36 7.58
C TYR A 445 2.78 -17.60 6.07
N VAL A 446 2.94 -16.51 5.30
CA VAL A 446 3.24 -16.52 3.85
C VAL A 446 4.41 -15.59 3.58
N CYS A 447 5.41 -16.02 2.80
CA CYS A 447 6.55 -15.18 2.46
C CYS A 447 6.27 -14.25 1.26
N ALA A 448 6.95 -13.10 1.23
CA ALA A 448 6.74 -12.05 0.24
C ALA A 448 6.97 -12.49 -1.21
N THR A 449 7.73 -13.57 -1.42
CA THR A 449 8.05 -14.08 -2.76
C THR A 449 6.86 -14.77 -3.42
N LYS A 450 5.90 -15.28 -2.63
CA LYS A 450 4.59 -15.75 -3.12
C LYS A 450 3.70 -14.58 -3.55
N VAL A 451 3.64 -13.52 -2.73
CA VAL A 451 2.92 -12.27 -3.05
C VAL A 451 3.48 -11.63 -4.32
N MET A 452 4.80 -11.62 -4.50
CA MET A 452 5.39 -11.09 -5.74
C MET A 452 5.07 -11.95 -6.98
N LYS A 453 4.93 -13.29 -6.87
CA LYS A 453 4.41 -14.08 -8.00
C LYS A 453 3.03 -13.56 -8.43
N LEU A 454 2.15 -13.26 -7.48
CA LEU A 454 0.81 -12.74 -7.76
C LEU A 454 0.88 -11.35 -8.41
N ARG A 455 1.70 -10.44 -7.88
CA ARG A 455 1.96 -9.12 -8.48
C ARG A 455 2.53 -9.20 -9.90
N ARG A 456 3.47 -10.10 -10.15
CA ARG A 456 4.01 -10.41 -11.49
C ARG A 456 2.98 -11.05 -12.44
N ILE A 457 1.80 -11.45 -11.97
CA ILE A 457 0.67 -11.86 -12.83
C ILE A 457 -0.32 -10.70 -13.02
N LEU A 458 -0.61 -9.92 -11.97
CA LEU A 458 -1.42 -8.70 -12.06
C LEU A 458 -0.83 -7.74 -13.11
N GLU A 459 0.49 -7.49 -13.06
CA GLU A 459 1.28 -6.68 -14.02
C GLU A 459 1.26 -7.21 -15.48
N LYS A 460 0.79 -8.44 -15.74
CA LYS A 460 0.63 -8.99 -17.11
C LYS A 460 -0.76 -8.75 -17.70
N VAL A 461 -1.72 -8.24 -16.92
CA VAL A 461 -3.08 -7.98 -17.38
C VAL A 461 -3.12 -6.62 -18.06
N GLU A 462 -3.65 -6.55 -19.28
CA GLU A 462 -3.82 -5.29 -19.99
C GLU A 462 -4.60 -4.28 -19.13
N ALA A 463 -4.09 -3.05 -19.05
CA ALA A 463 -4.48 -1.95 -18.16
C ALA A 463 -3.97 -1.97 -16.70
N ALA A 464 -3.19 -2.97 -16.26
CA ALA A 464 -2.56 -2.97 -14.93
C ALA A 464 -1.05 -2.69 -15.00
N SER A 465 -0.58 -1.62 -14.35
CA SER A 465 0.85 -1.27 -14.27
C SER A 465 1.26 -0.82 -12.86
N GLY A 466 2.53 -1.01 -12.50
CA GLY A 466 3.10 -0.62 -11.21
C GLY A 466 2.79 -1.57 -10.05
N PHE A 467 2.07 -2.68 -10.28
CA PHE A 467 1.70 -3.65 -9.24
C PHE A 467 2.90 -4.30 -8.54
N THR A 468 4.07 -4.30 -9.18
CA THR A 468 5.32 -4.85 -8.63
C THR A 468 6.14 -3.87 -7.81
N SER A 469 5.84 -2.56 -7.82
CA SER A 469 6.66 -1.50 -7.19
C SER A 469 5.89 -0.42 -6.43
N GLU A 470 4.67 -0.09 -6.84
CA GLU A 470 3.88 1.04 -6.33
C GLU A 470 2.90 0.61 -5.22
N GLU A 471 2.48 1.59 -4.42
CA GLU A 471 1.25 1.48 -3.63
C GLU A 471 0.06 1.65 -4.59
N LYS A 472 -0.93 0.76 -4.49
CA LYS A 472 -2.20 0.81 -5.24
C LYS A 472 -3.38 0.77 -4.27
N ASP A 473 -4.56 1.10 -4.76
CA ASP A 473 -5.78 0.99 -3.95
C ASP A 473 -6.34 -0.44 -3.96
N PRO A 474 -6.87 -0.94 -2.82
CA PRO A 474 -7.50 -2.26 -2.72
C PRO A 474 -8.59 -2.50 -3.78
N GLU A 475 -9.32 -1.46 -4.17
CA GLU A 475 -10.36 -1.43 -5.19
C GLU A 475 -9.81 -1.83 -6.57
N GLU A 476 -8.64 -1.30 -6.95
CA GLU A 476 -7.97 -1.62 -8.22
C GLU A 476 -7.52 -3.10 -8.21
N PHE A 477 -6.89 -3.52 -7.12
CA PHE A 477 -6.48 -4.91 -6.88
C PHE A 477 -7.66 -5.89 -6.95
N LEU A 478 -8.77 -5.61 -6.26
CA LEU A 478 -9.97 -6.45 -6.24
C LEU A 478 -10.62 -6.52 -7.63
N ASN A 479 -10.70 -5.40 -8.35
CA ASN A 479 -11.24 -5.39 -9.71
C ASN A 479 -10.38 -6.23 -10.67
N ILE A 480 -9.05 -6.07 -10.68
CA ILE A 480 -8.18 -6.87 -11.56
C ILE A 480 -8.25 -8.36 -11.19
N LEU A 481 -8.16 -8.69 -9.89
CA LEU A 481 -8.20 -10.07 -9.41
C LEU A 481 -9.54 -10.76 -9.71
N PHE A 482 -10.67 -10.13 -9.36
CA PHE A 482 -11.99 -10.74 -9.48
C PHE A 482 -12.62 -10.56 -10.86
N HIS A 483 -12.57 -9.36 -11.45
CA HIS A 483 -13.22 -9.10 -12.73
C HIS A 483 -12.39 -9.57 -13.92
N HIS A 484 -11.10 -9.23 -13.97
CA HIS A 484 -10.27 -9.49 -15.15
C HIS A 484 -9.68 -10.90 -15.16
N ILE A 485 -9.13 -11.37 -14.04
CA ILE A 485 -8.46 -12.68 -13.96
C ILE A 485 -9.43 -13.80 -13.57
N LEU A 486 -9.97 -13.78 -12.36
CA LEU A 486 -10.69 -14.93 -11.79
C LEU A 486 -12.17 -15.01 -12.21
N ARG A 487 -12.65 -14.04 -12.99
CA ARG A 487 -14.03 -13.97 -13.54
C ARG A 487 -15.06 -14.39 -12.48
N VAL A 488 -15.02 -13.71 -11.35
CA VAL A 488 -15.91 -13.96 -10.20
C VAL A 488 -17.25 -13.27 -10.48
N ASP A 489 -18.35 -13.95 -10.18
CA ASP A 489 -19.68 -13.36 -10.25
C ASP A 489 -19.74 -12.10 -9.35
N PRO A 490 -20.39 -11.00 -9.78
CA PRO A 490 -20.48 -9.77 -9.00
C PRO A 490 -21.07 -10.04 -7.61
N LEU A 491 -20.35 -9.64 -6.56
CA LEU A 491 -20.75 -9.87 -5.17
C LEU A 491 -22.00 -9.07 -4.81
N LEU A 492 -22.17 -7.89 -5.43
CA LEU A 492 -23.27 -6.96 -5.20
C LEU A 492 -24.04 -6.72 -6.50
N LYS A 493 -25.36 -6.90 -6.44
CA LYS A 493 -26.31 -6.55 -7.50
C LYS A 493 -27.22 -5.42 -7.01
N LEU A 494 -26.97 -4.21 -7.48
CA LEU A 494 -27.66 -2.98 -7.05
C LEU A 494 -28.66 -2.53 -8.11
N ARG A 495 -29.82 -2.02 -7.72
CA ARG A 495 -30.75 -1.34 -8.64
C ARG A 495 -31.10 0.04 -8.11
N SER A 496 -31.11 1.03 -9.00
CA SER A 496 -31.78 2.31 -8.76
C SER A 496 -33.19 2.27 -9.36
N ALA A 497 -34.15 3.03 -8.80
CA ALA A 497 -35.57 2.90 -9.13
C ALA A 497 -35.86 2.98 -10.65
N GLY A 498 -36.37 1.88 -11.22
CA GLY A 498 -36.69 1.76 -12.64
C GLY A 498 -35.50 1.56 -13.60
N GLN A 499 -34.27 1.47 -13.09
CA GLN A 499 -33.08 1.22 -13.88
C GLN A 499 -32.77 -0.29 -14.03
N LYS A 500 -31.75 -0.59 -14.84
CA LYS A 500 -31.14 -1.93 -14.86
C LYS A 500 -30.38 -2.19 -13.56
N VAL A 501 -30.17 -3.47 -13.26
CA VAL A 501 -29.22 -3.91 -12.23
C VAL A 501 -27.81 -3.47 -12.65
N GLN A 502 -27.03 -2.99 -11.68
CA GLN A 502 -25.63 -2.66 -11.77
C GLN A 502 -24.83 -3.66 -10.92
N ASP A 503 -23.76 -4.16 -11.50
CA ASP A 503 -22.95 -5.25 -10.97
C ASP A 503 -21.63 -4.71 -10.42
N CYS A 504 -21.30 -5.02 -9.16
CA CYS A 504 -20.05 -4.57 -8.53
C CYS A 504 -19.53 -5.54 -7.45
N TYR A 505 -18.28 -5.37 -7.02
CA TYR A 505 -17.62 -6.21 -6.00
C TYR A 505 -17.59 -5.56 -4.60
N PHE A 506 -17.76 -4.24 -4.53
CA PHE A 506 -17.79 -3.44 -3.30
C PHE A 506 -18.70 -2.23 -3.52
N TYR A 507 -19.17 -1.62 -2.43
CA TYR A 507 -20.01 -0.41 -2.44
C TYR A 507 -19.28 0.77 -1.79
N GLN A 508 -19.16 1.87 -2.52
CA GLN A 508 -18.65 3.14 -1.97
C GLN A 508 -19.79 3.97 -1.37
N ILE A 509 -19.59 4.46 -0.14
CA ILE A 509 -20.54 5.33 0.54
C ILE A 509 -20.46 6.75 -0.07
N PHE A 510 -21.58 7.24 -0.61
CA PHE A 510 -21.73 8.58 -1.17
C PHE A 510 -22.87 9.35 -0.47
N MET A 511 -22.53 10.48 0.16
CA MET A 511 -23.51 11.33 0.83
C MET A 511 -22.98 12.73 1.09
N ASP A 512 -23.89 13.67 1.31
CA ASP A 512 -23.60 14.93 1.98
C ASP A 512 -23.37 14.71 3.48
N LYS A 513 -22.42 15.44 4.08
CA LYS A 513 -22.09 15.33 5.50
C LYS A 513 -23.23 15.87 6.37
N LYS A 514 -23.83 15.01 7.22
CA LYS A 514 -24.86 15.40 8.18
C LYS A 514 -24.23 15.91 9.49
N ASP A 515 -24.00 17.23 9.59
CA ASP A 515 -23.36 17.92 10.74
C ASP A 515 -23.92 17.58 12.14
N LYS A 516 -25.15 17.07 12.22
CA LYS A 516 -25.81 16.70 13.48
C LYS A 516 -25.32 15.38 14.08
N VAL A 517 -24.49 14.60 13.37
CA VAL A 517 -24.00 13.29 13.82
C VAL A 517 -22.48 13.30 13.94
N GLY A 518 -21.99 13.19 15.18
CA GLY A 518 -20.56 13.24 15.48
C GLY A 518 -19.78 11.97 15.11
N VAL A 519 -20.34 10.79 15.40
CA VAL A 519 -19.80 9.48 15.03
C VAL A 519 -20.94 8.66 14.42
N PRO A 520 -20.96 8.42 13.10
CA PRO A 520 -21.98 7.59 12.47
C PRO A 520 -21.62 6.10 12.56
N THR A 521 -22.64 5.25 12.60
CA THR A 521 -22.51 3.79 12.44
C THR A 521 -22.54 3.40 10.96
N ILE A 522 -21.93 2.27 10.59
CA ILE A 522 -21.96 1.78 9.19
C ILE A 522 -23.39 1.48 8.73
N GLN A 523 -24.28 0.98 9.61
CA GLN A 523 -25.70 0.85 9.31
C GLN A 523 -26.33 2.19 8.86
N GLN A 524 -26.09 3.27 9.61
CA GLN A 524 -26.58 4.61 9.23
C GLN A 524 -25.95 5.12 7.94
N LEU A 525 -24.64 4.89 7.75
CA LEU A 525 -23.94 5.33 6.54
C LEU A 525 -24.49 4.63 5.29
N LEU A 526 -24.69 3.31 5.37
CA LEU A 526 -25.26 2.51 4.30
C LEU A 526 -26.71 2.91 4.01
N GLU A 527 -27.55 3.08 5.04
CA GLU A 527 -28.93 3.57 4.88
C GLU A 527 -28.99 4.94 4.20
N TRP A 528 -28.23 5.94 4.67
CA TRP A 528 -28.24 7.28 4.05
C TRP A 528 -27.74 7.26 2.61
N SER A 529 -26.68 6.49 2.32
CA SER A 529 -26.13 6.36 0.98
C SER A 529 -27.14 5.71 0.01
N PHE A 530 -27.80 4.63 0.43
CA PHE A 530 -28.85 3.98 -0.36
C PHE A 530 -30.08 4.87 -0.56
N ILE A 531 -30.52 5.58 0.50
CA ILE A 531 -31.65 6.50 0.44
C ILE A 531 -31.33 7.68 -0.50
N ASN A 532 -30.13 8.25 -0.43
CA ASN A 532 -29.74 9.38 -1.28
C ASN A 532 -29.74 9.01 -2.77
N SER A 533 -29.10 7.89 -3.12
CA SER A 533 -28.98 7.39 -4.50
C SER A 533 -30.20 6.61 -5.02
N ASP A 534 -31.26 6.47 -4.21
CA ASP A 534 -32.47 5.69 -4.53
C ASP A 534 -32.17 4.22 -4.89
N LEU A 535 -31.28 3.59 -4.12
CA LEU A 535 -30.76 2.24 -4.36
C LEU A 535 -31.44 1.17 -3.51
N LYS A 536 -31.50 -0.05 -4.06
CA LYS A 536 -31.81 -1.31 -3.37
C LYS A 536 -30.87 -2.44 -3.83
N PHE A 537 -30.70 -3.45 -2.99
CA PHE A 537 -30.12 -4.74 -3.36
C PHE A 537 -31.16 -5.58 -4.09
N ALA A 538 -30.83 -6.07 -5.30
CA ALA A 538 -31.71 -6.94 -6.10
C ALA A 538 -31.75 -8.39 -5.55
N GLU A 539 -30.68 -8.82 -4.88
CA GLU A 539 -30.58 -10.09 -4.15
C GLU A 539 -29.73 -9.90 -2.90
N ALA A 540 -29.83 -10.80 -1.91
CA ALA A 540 -29.02 -10.74 -0.70
C ALA A 540 -27.57 -11.18 -0.97
N PRO A 541 -26.56 -10.30 -0.79
CA PRO A 541 -25.17 -10.66 -1.06
C PRO A 541 -24.63 -11.65 -0.01
N SER A 542 -23.79 -12.59 -0.45
CA SER A 542 -23.05 -13.48 0.46
C SER A 542 -21.91 -12.76 1.17
N CYS A 543 -21.21 -11.87 0.44
CA CYS A 543 -20.14 -10.99 0.91
C CYS A 543 -20.46 -9.54 0.53
N LEU A 544 -20.36 -8.61 1.47
CA LEU A 544 -20.61 -7.19 1.29
C LEU A 544 -19.40 -6.39 1.78
N ILE A 545 -18.62 -5.87 0.82
CA ILE A 545 -17.48 -5.00 1.07
C ILE A 545 -17.97 -3.54 0.92
N ILE A 546 -17.77 -2.72 1.96
CA ILE A 546 -18.21 -1.33 2.01
C ILE A 546 -17.00 -0.42 2.19
N GLN A 547 -16.73 0.45 1.22
CA GLN A 547 -15.70 1.49 1.28
C GLN A 547 -16.24 2.73 2.02
N MET A 548 -15.47 3.22 2.99
CA MET A 548 -15.82 4.36 3.84
C MET A 548 -15.70 5.71 3.10
N PRO A 549 -16.47 6.74 3.47
CA PRO A 549 -16.46 8.04 2.79
C PRO A 549 -15.16 8.83 3.05
N ARG A 550 -14.18 8.62 2.18
CA ARG A 550 -12.86 9.28 2.13
C ARG A 550 -12.66 9.90 0.75
N PHE A 551 -11.93 11.00 0.69
CA PHE A 551 -11.62 11.72 -0.55
C PHE A 551 -10.11 12.02 -0.58
N GLY A 552 -9.38 11.36 -1.49
CA GLY A 552 -7.92 11.35 -1.44
C GLY A 552 -7.38 10.68 -0.16
N LYS A 553 -6.13 10.99 0.20
CA LYS A 553 -5.46 10.40 1.37
C LYS A 553 -5.83 11.10 2.69
N ASP A 554 -6.06 12.40 2.62
CA ASP A 554 -6.08 13.27 3.81
C ASP A 554 -7.49 13.63 4.29
N PHE A 555 -8.47 13.71 3.39
CA PHE A 555 -9.84 14.07 3.75
C PHE A 555 -10.67 12.84 4.15
N LYS A 556 -10.94 12.73 5.45
CA LYS A 556 -11.94 11.81 6.03
C LYS A 556 -13.22 12.58 6.30
N MET A 557 -14.37 12.12 5.81
CA MET A 557 -15.64 12.82 6.07
C MET A 557 -15.99 12.87 7.57
N PHE A 558 -15.63 11.82 8.32
CA PHE A 558 -15.83 11.70 9.76
C PHE A 558 -14.52 11.33 10.47
N ASN A 559 -14.26 11.91 11.64
CA ASN A 559 -13.04 11.67 12.42
C ASN A 559 -13.01 10.27 13.06
N LYS A 560 -14.20 9.68 13.29
CA LYS A 560 -14.41 8.29 13.70
C LYS A 560 -15.63 7.75 12.98
N ILE A 561 -15.64 6.46 12.68
CA ILE A 561 -16.81 5.71 12.23
C ILE A 561 -16.97 4.51 13.17
N PHE A 562 -18.20 4.19 13.57
CA PHE A 562 -18.49 3.00 14.38
C PHE A 562 -18.76 1.80 13.47
N PRO A 563 -17.88 0.77 13.45
CA PRO A 563 -18.10 -0.41 12.62
C PRO A 563 -19.19 -1.29 13.25
N SER A 564 -20.37 -1.30 12.63
CA SER A 564 -21.52 -2.08 13.08
C SER A 564 -21.16 -3.58 13.05
N LEU A 565 -21.21 -4.27 14.19
CA LEU A 565 -20.89 -5.71 14.29
C LEU A 565 -21.86 -6.59 13.48
N GLU A 566 -23.13 -6.21 13.45
CA GLU A 566 -24.15 -6.72 12.53
C GLU A 566 -24.61 -5.57 11.62
N LEU A 567 -24.91 -5.89 10.35
CA LEU A 567 -25.75 -5.06 9.49
C LEU A 567 -27.10 -5.75 9.24
N ASP A 568 -28.14 -4.94 9.10
CA ASP A 568 -29.49 -5.37 8.76
C ASP A 568 -29.89 -4.76 7.41
N ILE A 569 -29.87 -5.61 6.38
CA ILE A 569 -30.15 -5.19 4.99
C ILE A 569 -31.60 -5.46 4.56
N THR A 570 -32.46 -5.91 5.49
CA THR A 570 -33.88 -6.26 5.22
C THR A 570 -34.65 -5.13 4.53
N ASP A 571 -34.42 -3.89 4.94
CA ASP A 571 -35.08 -2.69 4.38
C ASP A 571 -34.41 -2.15 3.10
N LEU A 572 -33.22 -2.66 2.77
CA LEU A 572 -32.43 -2.30 1.60
C LEU A 572 -32.63 -3.27 0.42
N LEU A 573 -33.25 -4.43 0.65
CA LEU A 573 -33.59 -5.40 -0.40
C LEU A 573 -34.89 -5.02 -1.13
N GLU A 574 -34.97 -5.38 -2.42
CA GLU A 574 -36.19 -5.22 -3.24
C GLU A 574 -37.30 -6.19 -2.77
N ASP A 575 -37.22 -7.46 -3.14
CA ASP A 575 -38.32 -8.44 -3.03
C ASP A 575 -38.45 -9.12 -1.65
N THR A 576 -38.09 -8.42 -0.57
CA THR A 576 -38.12 -8.96 0.80
C THR A 576 -39.34 -8.48 1.59
N PRO A 577 -40.11 -9.36 2.26
CA PRO A 577 -41.29 -8.95 3.03
C PRO A 577 -40.90 -8.20 4.30
N ARG A 578 -41.30 -6.93 4.40
CA ARG A 578 -40.88 -6.03 5.49
C ARG A 578 -41.98 -5.74 6.50
N GLU A 579 -41.56 -5.35 7.71
CA GLU A 579 -42.45 -4.99 8.82
C GLU A 579 -42.91 -3.52 8.76
N CYS A 580 -44.22 -3.28 8.89
CA CYS A 580 -44.82 -1.97 9.01
C CYS A 580 -44.44 -1.29 10.34
N ARG A 581 -43.78 -0.13 10.26
CA ARG A 581 -43.26 0.64 11.41
C ARG A 581 -44.30 1.14 12.42
N ILE A 582 -45.60 0.96 12.15
CA ILE A 582 -46.72 1.42 13.01
C ILE A 582 -47.44 0.25 13.71
N CYS A 583 -47.58 -0.91 13.07
CA CYS A 583 -48.48 -1.97 13.55
C CYS A 583 -47.92 -3.40 13.50
N GLY A 584 -46.67 -3.59 13.08
CA GLY A 584 -46.04 -4.92 12.98
C GLY A 584 -46.61 -5.83 11.89
N GLY A 585 -47.57 -5.36 11.08
CA GLY A 585 -48.08 -6.09 9.91
C GLY A 585 -47.17 -5.99 8.68
N LEU A 586 -47.50 -6.72 7.62
CA LEU A 586 -46.79 -6.64 6.33
C LEU A 586 -46.83 -5.22 5.76
N ALA A 587 -45.66 -4.67 5.43
CA ALA A 587 -45.56 -3.42 4.69
C ALA A 587 -45.78 -3.65 3.19
N LEU A 588 -46.51 -2.72 2.55
CA LEU A 588 -46.82 -2.72 1.11
C LEU A 588 -46.37 -1.41 0.42
N TYR A 589 -45.97 -0.41 1.22
CA TYR A 589 -45.54 0.91 0.77
C TYR A 589 -44.29 1.33 1.56
N GLU A 590 -43.36 2.03 0.90
CA GLU A 590 -42.29 2.78 1.57
C GLU A 590 -42.33 4.26 1.16
N CYS A 591 -41.77 5.14 2.00
CA CYS A 591 -41.75 6.58 1.71
C CYS A 591 -40.41 7.20 2.12
N ARG A 592 -39.63 7.60 1.10
CA ARG A 592 -38.36 8.31 1.23
C ARG A 592 -38.51 9.63 2.00
N ASP A 593 -39.51 10.44 1.62
CA ASP A 593 -39.75 11.76 2.22
C ASP A 593 -40.10 11.68 3.72
N CYS A 594 -40.68 10.55 4.17
CA CYS A 594 -40.91 10.32 5.58
C CYS A 594 -39.62 10.05 6.37
N TYR A 595 -38.47 9.72 5.76
CA TYR A 595 -37.27 9.27 6.48
C TYR A 595 -36.76 10.30 7.50
N GLU A 596 -36.69 11.56 7.09
CA GLU A 596 -36.31 12.71 7.92
C GLU A 596 -37.40 13.11 8.94
N ASP A 597 -38.58 12.47 8.92
CA ASP A 597 -39.64 12.69 9.90
C ASP A 597 -39.29 11.96 11.22
N GLY A 598 -38.83 12.77 12.19
CA GLY A 598 -38.50 12.31 13.55
C GLY A 598 -39.71 11.87 14.37
N ASP A 599 -40.95 12.27 14.01
CA ASP A 599 -42.17 11.89 14.75
C ASP A 599 -42.48 10.38 14.59
N ILE A 600 -41.92 9.71 13.57
CA ILE A 600 -42.22 8.31 13.23
C ILE A 600 -40.93 7.47 13.20
N THR A 601 -40.56 6.86 14.34
CA THR A 601 -39.40 5.95 14.43
C THR A 601 -38.13 6.56 13.79
N ALA A 602 -37.61 7.61 14.40
CA ALA A 602 -36.49 8.41 13.89
C ALA A 602 -35.29 7.55 13.42
N GLY A 603 -34.62 7.99 12.35
CA GLY A 603 -33.42 7.35 11.81
C GLY A 603 -33.60 6.03 11.05
N LYS A 604 -34.80 5.45 10.99
CA LYS A 604 -35.07 4.19 10.26
C LYS A 604 -35.86 4.40 8.97
N ILE A 605 -35.68 3.51 7.99
CA ILE A 605 -36.50 3.42 6.77
C ILE A 605 -37.99 3.26 7.14
N LYS A 606 -38.83 4.05 6.45
CA LYS A 606 -40.25 4.23 6.76
C LYS A 606 -41.09 3.43 5.76
N GLN A 607 -41.71 2.37 6.27
CA GLN A 607 -42.54 1.47 5.48
C GLN A 607 -43.79 1.06 6.24
N PHE A 608 -44.87 0.90 5.50
CA PHE A 608 -46.23 0.89 6.03
C PHE A 608 -47.09 -0.16 5.32
N CYS A 609 -47.98 -0.82 6.08
CA CYS A 609 -49.12 -1.50 5.49
C CYS A 609 -50.10 -0.45 4.92
N GLU A 610 -50.96 -0.84 3.99
CA GLU A 610 -51.86 0.10 3.29
C GLU A 610 -52.65 1.03 4.23
N LYS A 611 -53.27 0.47 5.28
CA LYS A 611 -54.05 1.24 6.26
C LYS A 611 -53.19 2.26 7.00
N CYS A 612 -51.99 1.88 7.44
CA CYS A 612 -51.07 2.78 8.12
C CYS A 612 -50.49 3.84 7.17
N ASN A 613 -50.24 3.48 5.91
CA ASN A 613 -49.78 4.40 4.87
C ASN A 613 -50.79 5.55 4.71
N THR A 614 -52.08 5.25 4.55
CA THR A 614 -53.13 6.26 4.45
C THR A 614 -53.19 7.16 5.69
N GLN A 615 -53.15 6.58 6.91
CA GLN A 615 -53.23 7.39 8.14
C GLN A 615 -52.01 8.30 8.34
N VAL A 616 -50.80 7.84 8.00
CA VAL A 616 -49.56 8.63 8.09
C VAL A 616 -49.60 9.83 7.14
N HIS A 617 -50.11 9.64 5.92
CA HIS A 617 -50.14 10.65 4.85
C HIS A 617 -51.39 11.54 4.85
N LEU A 618 -52.42 11.23 5.66
CA LEU A 618 -53.50 12.19 5.96
C LEU A 618 -53.02 13.36 6.83
N HIS A 619 -51.87 13.22 7.51
CA HIS A 619 -51.32 14.27 8.36
C HIS A 619 -50.83 15.49 7.55
N PRO A 620 -51.13 16.74 7.94
CA PRO A 620 -50.82 17.93 7.14
C PRO A 620 -49.34 18.06 6.72
N LYS A 621 -48.38 17.74 7.60
CA LYS A 621 -46.94 17.76 7.26
C LYS A 621 -46.56 16.80 6.12
N ARG A 622 -47.28 15.67 5.99
CA ARG A 622 -46.91 14.52 5.17
C ARG A 622 -47.80 14.32 3.93
N LYS A 623 -48.83 15.15 3.76
CA LYS A 623 -49.83 15.04 2.67
C LYS A 623 -49.24 15.21 1.26
N THR A 624 -48.07 15.83 1.13
CA THR A 624 -47.35 16.04 -0.13
C THR A 624 -46.27 14.98 -0.40
N HIS A 625 -46.03 14.06 0.53
CA HIS A 625 -44.96 13.06 0.40
C HIS A 625 -45.32 12.01 -0.66
N ARG A 626 -44.31 11.55 -1.40
CA ARG A 626 -44.43 10.48 -2.40
C ARG A 626 -44.04 9.13 -1.78
N HIS A 627 -45.01 8.21 -1.73
CA HIS A 627 -44.79 6.83 -1.31
C HIS A 627 -44.79 5.88 -2.51
N SER A 628 -43.81 4.99 -2.59
CA SER A 628 -43.73 3.89 -3.57
C SER A 628 -44.48 2.66 -3.04
N LYS A 629 -44.87 1.74 -3.94
CA LYS A 629 -45.26 0.39 -3.55
C LYS A 629 -44.01 -0.48 -3.45
N LEU A 630 -43.96 -1.33 -2.43
CA LEU A 630 -42.97 -2.39 -2.32
C LEU A 630 -43.36 -3.57 -3.22
N SER A 631 -42.38 -4.25 -3.79
CA SER A 631 -42.56 -5.59 -4.32
C SER A 631 -42.57 -6.59 -3.16
N VAL A 632 -43.50 -7.55 -3.22
CA VAL A 632 -43.72 -8.56 -2.16
C VAL A 632 -44.07 -9.89 -2.82
N PRO A 633 -43.49 -11.03 -2.41
CA PRO A 633 -43.85 -12.36 -2.92
C PRO A 633 -45.36 -12.62 -2.86
N LYS A 634 -45.93 -13.23 -3.91
CA LYS A 634 -47.39 -13.34 -4.09
C LYS A 634 -48.06 -14.19 -3.02
N GLU A 635 -47.37 -15.23 -2.57
CA GLU A 635 -47.78 -16.14 -1.50
C GLU A 635 -48.10 -15.39 -0.19
N LEU A 636 -47.39 -14.28 0.06
CA LEU A 636 -47.56 -13.43 1.23
C LEU A 636 -48.65 -12.34 1.05
N GLN A 637 -49.13 -12.11 -0.16
CA GLN A 637 -50.25 -11.21 -0.44
C GLN A 637 -51.60 -11.93 -0.27
N GLU A 638 -51.65 -13.23 -0.54
CA GLU A 638 -52.87 -14.06 -0.51
C GLU A 638 -53.12 -14.71 0.87
N GLY A 639 -52.10 -14.81 1.72
CA GLY A 639 -52.18 -15.44 3.04
C GLY A 639 -53.01 -14.69 4.09
N THR A 640 -54.21 -15.17 4.41
CA THR A 640 -55.11 -14.59 5.42
C THR A 640 -54.71 -14.88 6.88
N GLY A 641 -53.58 -14.30 7.30
CA GLY A 641 -53.45 -13.73 8.64
C GLY A 641 -52.64 -14.50 9.70
N ARG A 642 -51.75 -13.71 10.33
CA ARG A 642 -51.11 -13.87 11.66
C ARG A 642 -49.96 -14.87 11.84
N GLN A 643 -48.91 -14.34 12.49
CA GLN A 643 -47.88 -15.02 13.29
C GLN A 643 -46.83 -15.86 12.54
N GLY A 644 -45.98 -15.16 11.81
CA GLY A 644 -44.54 -15.44 11.75
C GLY A 644 -43.78 -14.11 11.91
N SER A 645 -42.58 -14.13 12.50
CA SER A 645 -41.68 -12.98 12.44
C SER A 645 -41.16 -12.84 11.00
N PHE A 646 -41.19 -11.64 10.42
CA PHE A 646 -40.59 -11.41 9.10
C PHE A 646 -39.09 -11.77 9.14
N PRO A 647 -38.58 -12.56 8.17
CA PRO A 647 -37.17 -12.96 8.16
C PRO A 647 -36.28 -11.72 8.00
N ARG A 648 -35.38 -11.51 8.95
CA ARG A 648 -34.44 -10.39 8.97
C ARG A 648 -33.14 -10.84 8.29
N GLN A 649 -32.81 -10.25 7.15
CA GLN A 649 -31.54 -10.55 6.49
C GLN A 649 -30.43 -9.74 7.16
N ARG A 650 -29.61 -10.44 7.93
CA ARG A 650 -28.43 -9.89 8.61
C ARG A 650 -27.14 -10.30 7.93
N MET A 651 -26.08 -9.53 8.17
CA MET A 651 -24.70 -9.86 7.83
C MET A 651 -23.79 -9.52 9.01
N GLU A 652 -22.77 -10.33 9.25
CA GLU A 652 -21.80 -10.16 10.35
C GLU A 652 -20.50 -9.54 9.83
N LEU A 653 -19.94 -8.60 10.59
CA LEU A 653 -18.64 -8.00 10.33
C LEU A 653 -17.52 -9.03 10.61
N PHE A 654 -16.77 -9.42 9.58
CA PHE A 654 -15.65 -10.36 9.73
C PHE A 654 -14.28 -9.69 9.57
N ALA A 655 -14.17 -8.56 8.86
CA ALA A 655 -12.92 -7.83 8.74
C ALA A 655 -13.12 -6.32 8.53
N VAL A 656 -12.13 -5.53 8.96
CA VAL A 656 -11.99 -4.11 8.65
C VAL A 656 -10.56 -3.86 8.16
N LEU A 657 -10.44 -3.35 6.94
CA LEU A 657 -9.20 -2.84 6.37
C LEU A 657 -9.06 -1.36 6.76
N CYS A 658 -7.94 -0.96 7.33
CA CYS A 658 -7.66 0.41 7.76
C CYS A 658 -6.44 1.00 7.03
N ILE A 659 -6.46 2.30 6.75
CA ILE A 659 -5.29 3.06 6.27
C ILE A 659 -5.03 4.30 7.12
N GLU A 660 -3.78 4.42 7.55
CA GLU A 660 -3.19 5.65 8.05
C GLU A 660 -2.08 6.07 7.08
N THR A 661 -2.17 7.29 6.54
CA THR A 661 -1.35 7.90 5.46
C THR A 661 -1.13 7.05 4.19
N SER A 662 -0.28 6.03 4.26
CA SER A 662 0.11 5.14 3.14
C SER A 662 0.43 3.72 3.62
N HIS A 663 -0.20 3.27 4.71
CA HIS A 663 0.02 1.93 5.25
C HIS A 663 -1.29 1.23 5.65
N TYR A 664 -1.68 0.26 4.82
CA TYR A 664 -2.86 -0.58 4.98
C TYR A 664 -2.64 -1.72 5.99
N VAL A 665 -3.50 -1.83 6.99
CA VAL A 665 -3.50 -2.87 8.03
C VAL A 665 -4.89 -3.50 8.19
N ALA A 666 -4.95 -4.72 8.72
CA ALA A 666 -6.21 -5.46 8.88
C ALA A 666 -6.60 -5.67 10.34
N PHE A 667 -7.90 -5.56 10.61
CA PHE A 667 -8.56 -6.13 11.78
C PHE A 667 -9.44 -7.27 11.30
N VAL A 668 -9.34 -8.44 11.91
CA VAL A 668 -10.15 -9.61 11.55
C VAL A 668 -10.80 -10.23 12.79
N LYS A 669 -12.05 -10.68 12.64
CA LYS A 669 -12.79 -11.40 13.67
C LYS A 669 -12.64 -12.91 13.47
N TYR A 670 -12.11 -13.62 14.47
CA TYR A 670 -11.75 -15.05 14.35
C TYR A 670 -12.72 -16.02 15.03
N GLY A 671 -13.73 -15.52 15.74
CA GLY A 671 -14.74 -16.31 16.44
C GLY A 671 -15.94 -15.44 16.82
N ALA A 672 -17.01 -16.03 17.37
CA ALA A 672 -18.27 -15.30 17.60
C ALA A 672 -18.17 -14.17 18.66
N ALA A 673 -17.33 -14.34 19.68
CA ALA A 673 -17.24 -13.44 20.83
C ALA A 673 -16.82 -11.99 20.46
N ASP A 674 -17.26 -11.02 21.26
CA ASP A 674 -17.00 -9.59 21.01
C ASP A 674 -15.51 -9.22 21.13
N SER A 675 -14.75 -9.97 21.92
CA SER A 675 -13.30 -9.86 22.10
C SER A 675 -12.46 -10.60 21.05
N ALA A 676 -13.10 -11.32 20.11
CA ALA A 676 -12.43 -12.19 19.17
C ALA A 676 -11.78 -11.45 17.97
N TRP A 677 -10.94 -10.45 18.27
CA TRP A 677 -10.27 -9.59 17.30
C TRP A 677 -8.75 -9.83 17.23
N LEU A 678 -8.24 -9.87 16.00
CA LEU A 678 -6.81 -9.86 15.68
C LEU A 678 -6.47 -8.66 14.82
N PHE A 679 -5.38 -7.99 15.17
CA PHE A 679 -4.73 -6.97 14.36
C PHE A 679 -3.58 -7.58 13.56
N PHE A 680 -3.47 -7.24 12.28
CA PHE A 680 -2.40 -7.67 11.38
C PHE A 680 -1.75 -6.49 10.66
N ASP A 681 -0.42 -6.49 10.67
CA ASP A 681 0.42 -5.56 9.95
C ASP A 681 1.53 -6.34 9.21
N SER A 682 1.58 -6.20 7.88
CA SER A 682 2.52 -6.92 7.02
C SER A 682 3.97 -6.41 7.10
N MET A 683 4.18 -5.24 7.71
CA MET A 683 5.47 -4.54 7.82
C MET A 683 5.79 -4.09 9.26
N ALA A 684 5.22 -4.79 10.26
CA ALA A 684 5.27 -4.43 11.69
C ALA A 684 6.68 -4.26 12.29
N ASP A 685 7.68 -4.95 11.74
CA ASP A 685 9.07 -4.96 12.19
C ASP A 685 10.00 -5.23 10.99
N ARG A 686 11.31 -4.98 11.10
CA ARG A 686 12.27 -5.14 9.99
C ARG A 686 13.63 -5.66 10.46
N ASP A 687 14.11 -6.72 9.82
CA ASP A 687 15.47 -7.22 10.01
C ASP A 687 16.39 -6.76 8.87
N GLY A 688 17.47 -6.06 9.22
CA GLY A 688 18.46 -5.51 8.29
C GLY A 688 18.16 -4.10 7.75
N GLY A 689 19.21 -3.48 7.19
CA GLY A 689 19.17 -2.14 6.58
C GLY A 689 18.60 -2.14 5.15
N GLN A 690 19.28 -1.49 4.19
CA GLN A 690 18.81 -1.42 2.80
C GLN A 690 18.52 -2.80 2.17
N ASN A 691 19.34 -3.80 2.48
CA ASN A 691 19.15 -5.21 2.05
C ASN A 691 18.28 -6.05 3.00
N GLY A 692 17.58 -5.41 3.95
CA GLY A 692 16.73 -6.05 4.96
C GLY A 692 15.30 -6.30 4.50
N PHE A 693 14.65 -7.24 5.19
CA PHE A 693 13.29 -7.72 4.91
C PHE A 693 12.34 -7.42 6.07
N ASN A 694 11.05 -7.31 5.77
CA ASN A 694 10.03 -7.03 6.78
C ASN A 694 9.60 -8.32 7.50
N ILE A 695 9.23 -8.19 8.77
CA ILE A 695 8.67 -9.26 9.60
C ILE A 695 7.21 -8.87 9.89
N PRO A 696 6.23 -9.62 9.36
CA PRO A 696 4.82 -9.33 9.63
C PRO A 696 4.46 -9.75 11.06
N GLN A 697 3.44 -9.13 11.65
CA GLN A 697 2.95 -9.47 12.98
C GLN A 697 1.43 -9.58 13.00
N VAL A 698 0.93 -10.59 13.70
CA VAL A 698 -0.48 -10.75 14.07
C VAL A 698 -0.57 -10.73 15.60
N SER A 699 -1.40 -9.85 16.15
CA SER A 699 -1.55 -9.66 17.60
C SER A 699 -3.02 -9.59 18.02
N PRO A 700 -3.44 -10.25 19.12
CA PRO A 700 -4.74 -10.03 19.72
C PRO A 700 -4.94 -8.55 20.08
N CYS A 701 -6.12 -8.02 19.78
CA CYS A 701 -6.52 -6.66 20.15
C CYS A 701 -7.87 -6.66 20.90
N PRO A 702 -8.00 -7.39 22.04
CA PRO A 702 -9.25 -7.48 22.79
C PRO A 702 -9.73 -6.13 23.33
N GLU A 703 -8.87 -5.10 23.40
CA GLU A 703 -9.29 -3.73 23.76
C GLU A 703 -10.34 -3.15 22.79
N VAL A 704 -10.44 -3.68 21.57
CA VAL A 704 -11.50 -3.37 20.61
C VAL A 704 -12.90 -3.61 21.20
N GLU A 705 -13.09 -4.69 21.96
CA GLU A 705 -14.38 -5.02 22.60
C GLU A 705 -14.89 -3.87 23.47
N ALA A 706 -14.01 -3.28 24.29
CA ALA A 706 -14.37 -2.23 25.22
C ALA A 706 -14.90 -0.98 24.52
N TYR A 707 -14.36 -0.65 23.34
CA TYR A 707 -14.82 0.49 22.54
C TYR A 707 -16.04 0.16 21.67
N LEU A 708 -16.17 -1.07 21.14
CA LEU A 708 -17.36 -1.48 20.38
C LEU A 708 -18.59 -1.73 21.28
N LYS A 709 -18.43 -1.73 22.60
CA LYS A 709 -19.53 -1.74 23.59
C LYS A 709 -19.95 -0.34 24.08
N MET A 710 -19.21 0.71 23.73
CA MET A 710 -19.60 2.10 23.97
C MET A 710 -20.62 2.57 22.92
N THR A 711 -21.45 3.56 23.27
CA THR A 711 -22.35 4.18 22.28
C THR A 711 -21.57 5.14 21.35
N PRO A 712 -22.10 5.45 20.14
CA PRO A 712 -21.48 6.43 19.26
C PRO A 712 -21.36 7.83 19.90
N GLU A 713 -22.26 8.20 20.79
CA GLU A 713 -22.23 9.45 21.56
C GLU A 713 -21.08 9.46 22.59
N GLU A 714 -20.87 8.36 23.31
CA GLU A 714 -19.73 8.22 24.24
C GLU A 714 -18.41 8.30 23.47
N LEU A 715 -18.30 7.55 22.37
CA LEU A 715 -17.14 7.57 21.48
C LEU A 715 -16.92 8.93 20.82
N HIS A 716 -17.95 9.75 20.61
CA HIS A 716 -17.79 11.12 20.14
C HIS A 716 -17.10 12.02 21.17
N THR A 717 -17.40 11.86 22.47
CA THR A 717 -16.81 12.69 23.54
C THR A 717 -15.34 12.35 23.85
N LEU A 718 -14.91 11.13 23.52
CA LEU A 718 -13.57 10.61 23.81
C LEU A 718 -12.51 11.20 22.86
N ASP A 719 -11.37 11.70 23.36
CA ASP A 719 -10.24 12.12 22.51
C ASP A 719 -9.68 10.90 21.73
N PRO A 720 -9.55 10.94 20.39
CA PRO A 720 -8.83 9.92 19.62
C PRO A 720 -7.47 9.49 20.18
N LYS A 721 -6.75 10.39 20.88
CA LYS A 721 -5.45 10.12 21.53
C LYS A 721 -5.56 9.35 22.85
N SER A 722 -6.76 9.24 23.41
CA SER A 722 -7.05 8.48 24.63
C SER A 722 -7.58 7.07 24.36
N ILE A 723 -7.81 6.71 23.09
CA ILE A 723 -8.16 5.34 22.68
C ILE A 723 -6.89 4.48 22.76
N GLN A 724 -6.98 3.37 23.50
CA GLN A 724 -5.86 2.48 23.76
C GLN A 724 -5.61 1.49 22.60
N GLY A 725 -4.37 1.01 22.52
CA GLY A 725 -3.99 -0.07 21.61
C GLY A 725 -4.28 0.21 20.15
N GLN A 726 -4.71 -0.81 19.42
CA GLN A 726 -5.01 -0.71 17.99
C GLN A 726 -6.43 -0.21 17.71
N ALA A 727 -7.32 -0.18 18.72
CA ALA A 727 -8.71 0.28 18.57
C ALA A 727 -8.84 1.71 18.02
N ARG A 728 -7.81 2.57 18.18
CA ARG A 728 -7.73 3.88 17.51
C ARG A 728 -7.80 3.72 15.99
N ARG A 729 -7.00 2.82 15.41
CA ARG A 729 -6.93 2.64 13.95
C ARG A 729 -8.21 2.01 13.41
N LEU A 730 -8.84 1.10 14.17
CA LEU A 730 -10.16 0.58 13.82
C LEU A 730 -11.21 1.69 13.66
N LEU A 731 -11.28 2.62 14.62
CA LEU A 731 -12.33 3.66 14.64
C LEU A 731 -12.02 4.88 13.76
N CYS A 732 -10.75 5.29 13.66
CA CYS A 732 -10.32 6.51 12.96
C CYS A 732 -9.80 6.24 11.53
N ASP A 733 -9.33 5.03 11.25
CA ASP A 733 -8.56 4.68 10.04
C ASP A 733 -9.24 3.64 9.14
N ALA A 734 -10.45 3.17 9.50
CA ALA A 734 -11.28 2.28 8.66
C ALA A 734 -11.46 2.79 7.21
N TYR A 735 -11.10 1.95 6.26
CA TYR A 735 -11.11 2.19 4.81
C TYR A 735 -12.15 1.31 4.11
N MET A 736 -12.10 -0.01 4.33
CA MET A 736 -13.18 -0.95 3.95
C MET A 736 -13.65 -1.73 5.17
N CYS A 737 -14.96 -1.99 5.26
CA CYS A 737 -15.53 -2.95 6.21
C CYS A 737 -16.19 -4.09 5.43
N MET A 738 -15.93 -5.33 5.86
CA MET A 738 -16.26 -6.54 5.12
C MET A 738 -17.23 -7.41 5.93
N TYR A 739 -18.38 -7.67 5.33
CA TYR A 739 -19.52 -8.34 5.93
C TYR A 739 -19.82 -9.65 5.22
N GLN A 740 -20.23 -10.69 5.97
CA GLN A 740 -20.59 -12.00 5.42
C GLN A 740 -21.99 -12.44 5.89
N SER A 741 -22.69 -13.20 5.05
CA SER A 741 -23.99 -13.81 5.39
C SER A 741 -23.78 -15.07 6.25
N PRO A 742 -24.21 -15.12 7.53
CA PRO A 742 -23.93 -16.24 8.43
C PRO A 742 -24.55 -17.56 7.99
N THR A 743 -25.63 -17.49 7.20
CA THR A 743 -26.34 -18.68 6.70
C THR A 743 -25.68 -19.34 5.48
N MET A 744 -24.77 -18.63 4.81
CA MET A 744 -24.19 -18.96 3.49
C MET A 744 -22.70 -19.35 3.53
N SER A 745 -22.16 -19.68 4.70
CA SER A 745 -20.81 -20.28 4.78
C SER A 745 -20.73 -21.60 3.99
N LEU A 746 -19.62 -21.79 3.28
CA LEU A 746 -19.28 -23.02 2.53
C LEU A 746 -19.00 -24.22 3.45
N TYR A 747 -18.56 -23.95 4.68
CA TYR A 747 -18.28 -24.96 5.71
C TYR A 747 -19.21 -24.71 6.90
N LYS A 748 -19.76 -25.77 7.47
CA LYS A 748 -20.68 -25.80 8.63
C LYS A 748 -20.30 -26.93 9.57
#